data_AF-A0A6J4MGP9-F1
#
_entry.id   AF-A0A6J4MGP9-F1
#
_cell.length_a   1.000
_cell.length_b   1.000
_cell.length_c   1.000
_cell.angle_alpha   90.00
_cell.angle_beta   90.00
_cell.angle_gamma   90.00
#
_symmetry.space_group_name_H-M   'P 1'
#
loop_
_entity.id
_entity.type
_entity.pdbx_description
1 polymer ?
#
loop_
_entity_poly.entity_id
_entity_poly.type
_entity_poly.pdbx_seq_one_letter_code
_entity_poly.pdbx_strand_id
1 'polypeptide(L)'
;MKRNLSYWRPILSVSILPVLAIAPSLLWNQPGRTQEGERAGLIHAWRTRQGIHSLADSESRLKPTEIFTDSSLERTSAMRQGFQPVSDYRFLAQSVPPSSRIRQGRQVSLNGRILPLSWTQQPANSTSADFRTWIADVGLMQSAGVDLLSSADSTKQPIQWFSVSLTGAQSLAARATGSYRYLDVTDLASLAGWQISADGNVLRITSPAANVSGIRQAEREWGSRIVVDLDRPAPWQVNFVDKPSPSPTPTPNPPDDPTKPAIPLQSLRAAPNLETPDDPTKPALPLQRRPLQQMIGQEWSIAIDAKVDPALLQDTFQTSKQLLSLKVEPDGDRTRVKVTIPLGWRPQVFSEGNPNRLAIDIRPDSLVEKNILWAPGVQWRQQYQNLGTARFPVVWLEVNPRQAGVKIRPILSNPPADQGTAPLLQTAEVSGAAAAINAGFFNRINRLALGAIRRDNKWLSGPILNRGAIAWNDRGEFAIDRLTLQETVITPANQPLPVSHLNSAYVQSGIGRYNSDWGTTYTPLSGNEIVVTVAGDRVVSQSPGGAAGTTTFPIPANGYILALRSDLSIAPQFTPGTLLRLETNTIPADFNRFPYILGGGPVLVQNSRVVLDAKAEGFSDAYVRQTAIRSAIGRNAAGNLLIVAVHNRAGGAGPNFAELAQILQQMGAVEALNLDGGSSTSLYLGGSLLDRPPSTAARVHNAIGIFIQP
;
A
#
# COMPACT_ATOMS: atom_id res chain seq x y z
N MET A 1 -34.14 -46.43 32.19
CA MET A 1 -35.41 -47.16 31.89
C MET A 1 -36.29 -46.20 31.08
N LYS A 2 -36.81 -46.42 29.88
CA LYS A 2 -37.02 -47.51 28.91
C LYS A 2 -36.89 -46.86 27.49
N ARG A 3 -36.09 -47.41 26.55
CA ARG A 3 -36.49 -48.12 25.28
C ARG A 3 -37.46 -47.31 24.38
N ASN A 4 -37.27 -47.11 23.06
CA ASN A 4 -36.83 -48.05 22.02
C ASN A 4 -36.67 -47.38 20.62
N LEU A 5 -35.73 -47.91 19.80
CA LEU A 5 -35.80 -48.27 18.33
C LEU A 5 -36.16 -47.19 17.28
N SER A 6 -35.63 -47.11 16.04
CA SER A 6 -34.80 -47.99 15.20
C SER A 6 -34.42 -47.30 13.86
N TYR A 7 -33.18 -47.55 13.39
CA TYR A 7 -32.65 -47.80 12.03
C TYR A 7 -33.34 -47.30 10.74
N TRP A 8 -32.53 -46.78 9.79
CA TRP A 8 -32.41 -47.27 8.38
C TRP A 8 -31.03 -46.95 7.77
N ARG A 9 -30.58 -47.83 6.86
CA ARG A 9 -29.22 -47.99 6.28
C ARG A 9 -29.17 -47.58 4.77
N PRO A 10 -28.01 -47.65 4.08
CA PRO A 10 -27.59 -46.80 2.94
C PRO A 10 -27.76 -47.44 1.55
N ILE A 11 -27.40 -46.69 0.49
CA ILE A 11 -27.25 -47.19 -0.89
C ILE A 11 -25.79 -47.13 -1.34
N LEU A 12 -25.33 -48.26 -1.89
CA LEU A 12 -24.05 -48.59 -2.52
C LEU A 12 -24.02 -48.20 -4.01
N SER A 13 -22.85 -47.84 -4.55
CA SER A 13 -22.13 -48.65 -5.56
C SER A 13 -21.09 -47.87 -6.38
N VAL A 14 -20.09 -48.63 -6.79
CA VAL A 14 -18.78 -48.33 -7.40
C VAL A 14 -18.81 -48.59 -8.91
N SER A 15 -17.93 -47.92 -9.69
CA SER A 15 -17.24 -48.46 -10.90
C SER A 15 -16.13 -47.48 -11.33
N ILE A 16 -14.83 -47.79 -11.14
CA ILE A 16 -13.85 -48.42 -12.07
C ILE A 16 -13.53 -47.56 -13.31
N LEU A 17 -12.24 -47.22 -13.49
CA LEU A 17 -11.47 -47.06 -14.76
C LEU A 17 -9.96 -46.85 -14.41
N PRO A 18 -8.99 -47.05 -15.34
CA PRO A 18 -7.90 -48.00 -15.15
C PRO A 18 -6.50 -47.39 -15.06
N VAL A 19 -5.57 -48.23 -14.62
CA VAL A 19 -4.12 -48.06 -14.60
C VAL A 19 -3.55 -48.22 -16.02
N LEU A 20 -2.72 -47.27 -16.47
CA LEU A 20 -1.80 -47.49 -17.58
C LEU A 20 -0.37 -47.16 -17.11
N ALA A 21 0.48 -48.19 -17.13
CA ALA A 21 1.91 -48.10 -16.92
C ALA A 21 2.60 -47.91 -18.28
N ILE A 22 3.58 -47.00 -18.36
CA ILE A 22 4.60 -47.00 -19.41
C ILE A 22 5.97 -46.83 -18.72
N ALA A 23 6.86 -47.76 -19.07
CA ALA A 23 8.19 -47.99 -18.50
C ALA A 23 9.23 -46.94 -18.97
N PRO A 24 10.40 -46.86 -18.29
CA PRO A 24 11.44 -45.88 -18.58
C PRO A 24 12.45 -46.39 -19.61
N SER A 25 12.99 -45.49 -20.43
CA SER A 25 14.14 -45.75 -21.30
C SER A 25 15.30 -44.83 -20.92
N LEU A 26 16.31 -45.41 -20.27
CA LEU A 26 17.69 -44.93 -20.26
C LEU A 26 18.35 -45.26 -21.61
N LEU A 27 19.14 -44.33 -22.16
CA LEU A 27 20.36 -44.67 -22.91
C LEU A 27 21.30 -43.46 -23.01
N TRP A 28 22.56 -43.73 -22.68
CA TRP A 28 23.76 -42.89 -22.82
C TRP A 28 24.00 -42.40 -24.25
N ASN A 29 24.57 -41.18 -24.40
CA ASN A 29 25.89 -41.00 -25.03
C ASN A 29 26.36 -39.53 -25.03
N GLN A 30 27.54 -39.31 -24.45
CA GLN A 30 28.60 -38.39 -24.89
C GLN A 30 29.76 -39.31 -25.33
N PRO A 31 30.64 -38.99 -26.31
CA PRO A 31 31.50 -37.80 -26.29
C PRO A 31 31.92 -37.24 -27.66
N GLY A 32 32.65 -36.11 -27.67
CA GLY A 32 33.36 -35.65 -28.87
C GLY A 32 34.02 -34.28 -28.75
N ARG A 33 35.27 -34.24 -28.28
CA ARG A 33 36.24 -33.16 -28.49
C ARG A 33 36.67 -33.13 -29.97
N THR A 34 36.85 -31.95 -30.54
CA THR A 34 37.99 -31.64 -31.43
C THR A 34 38.36 -30.16 -31.33
N GLN A 35 39.67 -29.95 -31.24
CA GLN A 35 40.43 -28.68 -31.17
C GLN A 35 40.68 -28.07 -32.57
N GLU A 36 41.34 -26.90 -32.54
CA GLU A 36 42.10 -26.21 -33.60
C GLU A 36 41.29 -25.36 -34.60
N GLY A 37 41.70 -24.13 -34.94
CA GLY A 37 42.98 -23.47 -34.72
C GLY A 37 42.96 -21.96 -35.03
N GLU A 38 44.11 -21.36 -34.78
CA GLU A 38 44.46 -19.94 -34.72
C GLU A 38 44.36 -19.15 -36.04
N ARG A 39 44.23 -17.81 -35.91
CA ARG A 39 45.12 -16.74 -36.46
C ARG A 39 44.38 -15.38 -36.37
N ALA A 40 44.81 -14.43 -35.54
CA ALA A 40 45.90 -13.46 -35.71
C ALA A 40 45.58 -12.30 -36.69
N GLY A 41 45.75 -11.05 -36.22
CA GLY A 41 45.79 -9.83 -37.06
C GLY A 41 44.88 -8.68 -36.61
N LEU A 42 45.13 -7.94 -35.53
CA LEU A 42 45.96 -6.70 -35.44
C LEU A 42 45.43 -5.47 -36.22
N ILE A 43 45.31 -4.35 -35.48
CA ILE A 43 45.68 -2.93 -35.82
C ILE A 43 44.57 -1.85 -35.73
N HIS A 44 44.73 -1.04 -34.66
CA HIS A 44 44.65 0.45 -34.53
C HIS A 44 43.37 1.23 -34.87
N ALA A 45 43.04 2.37 -34.23
CA ALA A 45 43.60 3.09 -33.09
C ALA A 45 42.71 4.30 -32.73
N TRP A 46 42.61 4.56 -31.41
CA TRP A 46 42.79 5.86 -30.74
C TRP A 46 41.98 7.11 -31.14
N ARG A 47 41.35 7.73 -30.12
CA ARG A 47 41.93 8.96 -29.53
C ARG A 47 41.47 9.17 -28.07
N THR A 48 42.46 9.60 -27.30
CA THR A 48 42.52 9.81 -25.85
C THR A 48 42.90 11.27 -25.60
N ARG A 49 42.55 11.82 -24.44
CA ARG A 49 43.28 12.83 -23.62
C ARG A 49 42.40 13.11 -22.39
N GLN A 50 42.67 12.63 -21.16
CA GLN A 50 43.71 13.04 -20.18
C GLN A 50 43.88 14.58 -20.14
N GLY A 51 43.51 15.30 -19.07
CA GLY A 51 44.14 15.35 -17.73
C GLY A 51 44.96 16.66 -17.66
N ILE A 52 45.11 17.47 -16.61
CA ILE A 52 45.13 17.27 -15.15
C ILE A 52 45.48 18.66 -14.49
N HIS A 53 45.20 18.85 -13.17
CA HIS A 53 45.74 19.85 -12.18
C HIS A 53 45.33 21.35 -12.30
N SER A 54 45.17 22.19 -11.25
CA SER A 54 45.33 22.14 -9.78
C SER A 54 45.06 23.56 -9.19
N LEU A 55 44.49 23.68 -7.96
CA LEU A 55 44.63 24.73 -6.89
C LEU A 55 44.44 26.24 -7.25
N ALA A 56 43.95 27.21 -6.46
CA ALA A 56 43.47 27.38 -5.09
C ALA A 56 42.76 28.77 -4.96
N ASP A 57 42.07 28.98 -3.82
CA ASP A 57 41.76 30.24 -3.10
C ASP A 57 40.97 31.40 -3.75
N SER A 58 39.82 31.74 -3.14
CA SER A 58 39.67 32.91 -2.21
C SER A 58 38.25 33.48 -2.12
N GLU A 59 37.89 33.74 -0.86
CA GLU A 59 36.88 34.59 -0.21
C GLU A 59 35.95 35.56 -0.99
N SER A 60 34.67 35.49 -0.59
CA SER A 60 33.80 36.60 -0.14
C SER A 60 33.32 37.72 -1.10
N ARG A 61 31.99 37.89 -1.17
CA ARG A 61 31.20 39.09 -0.75
C ARG A 61 29.92 39.31 -1.58
N LEU A 62 28.80 39.29 -0.84
CA LEU A 62 27.69 40.28 -0.80
C LEU A 62 26.82 40.60 -2.06
N LYS A 63 25.50 40.51 -1.80
CA LYS A 63 24.24 40.95 -2.47
C LYS A 63 24.26 42.36 -3.12
N PRO A 64 23.31 42.79 -4.00
CA PRO A 64 21.91 43.23 -3.67
C PRO A 64 20.81 42.87 -4.72
N THR A 65 19.53 42.62 -4.44
CA THR A 65 18.36 43.43 -3.93
C THR A 65 17.54 44.17 -5.03
N GLU A 66 16.32 43.66 -5.26
CA GLU A 66 14.97 44.27 -5.46
C GLU A 66 14.71 45.54 -6.33
N ILE A 67 13.81 45.42 -7.34
CA ILE A 67 12.39 45.89 -7.49
C ILE A 67 12.23 47.36 -8.01
N PHE A 68 11.54 47.56 -9.15
CA PHE A 68 10.24 48.28 -9.33
C PHE A 68 9.92 48.62 -10.80
N THR A 69 8.62 48.62 -11.07
CA THR A 69 7.86 48.83 -12.32
C THR A 69 7.55 50.31 -12.61
N ASP A 70 7.22 50.63 -13.87
CA ASP A 70 5.93 51.18 -14.36
C ASP A 70 6.03 52.29 -15.45
N SER A 71 4.92 52.47 -16.19
CA SER A 71 4.50 53.56 -17.12
C SER A 71 4.96 53.50 -18.59
N SER A 72 4.23 53.96 -19.61
CA SER A 72 2.82 54.29 -19.88
C SER A 72 2.70 54.60 -21.40
N LEU A 73 1.49 54.47 -21.97
CA LEU A 73 1.14 54.65 -23.38
C LEU A 73 0.46 56.01 -23.61
N GLU A 74 0.82 56.73 -24.69
CA GLU A 74 -0.04 57.74 -25.33
C GLU A 74 0.03 57.71 -26.87
N ARG A 75 -1.04 58.25 -27.49
CA ARG A 75 -1.61 58.06 -28.83
C ARG A 75 -0.90 58.81 -29.98
N THR A 76 -1.10 58.38 -31.24
CA THR A 76 -1.93 59.08 -32.26
C THR A 76 -1.93 58.42 -33.68
N SER A 77 -3.14 58.12 -34.16
CA SER A 77 -3.78 58.31 -35.48
C SER A 77 -3.10 58.11 -36.85
N ALA A 78 -3.74 57.20 -37.63
CA ALA A 78 -4.26 57.32 -39.02
C ALA A 78 -3.36 57.10 -40.26
N MET A 79 -3.68 56.05 -41.05
CA MET A 79 -4.15 56.19 -42.46
C MET A 79 -4.70 54.87 -43.05
N ARG A 80 -5.78 55.03 -43.83
CA ARG A 80 -6.54 54.01 -44.57
C ARG A 80 -5.80 53.58 -45.84
N GLN A 81 -5.97 52.31 -46.27
CA GLN A 81 -6.68 51.93 -47.51
C GLN A 81 -6.58 50.41 -47.73
N GLY A 82 -7.72 49.79 -48.05
CA GLY A 82 -7.79 48.40 -48.49
C GLY A 82 -7.96 48.32 -50.00
N PHE A 83 -7.48 47.24 -50.59
CA PHE A 83 -7.94 46.68 -51.86
C PHE A 83 -7.73 45.16 -51.83
N GLN A 84 -8.79 44.42 -52.17
CA GLN A 84 -8.82 42.97 -52.38
C GLN A 84 -8.01 42.59 -53.64
N PRO A 85 -7.56 41.32 -53.74
CA PRO A 85 -8.05 40.55 -54.89
C PRO A 85 -8.44 39.11 -54.57
N VAL A 86 -9.41 38.65 -55.36
CA VAL A 86 -9.99 37.32 -55.43
C VAL A 86 -9.13 36.43 -56.34
N SER A 87 -9.19 35.13 -56.06
CA SER A 87 -9.15 33.98 -56.99
C SER A 87 -7.90 33.10 -57.00
N ASP A 88 -8.13 31.88 -56.51
CA ASP A 88 -7.77 30.61 -57.13
C ASP A 88 -6.33 30.11 -57.11
N TYR A 89 -6.02 29.37 -56.04
CA TYR A 89 -5.36 28.05 -56.18
C TYR A 89 -6.13 27.00 -55.37
N ARG A 90 -6.95 26.20 -56.07
CA ARG A 90 -7.42 24.90 -55.58
C ARG A 90 -6.22 23.95 -55.53
N PHE A 91 -5.57 23.86 -54.39
CA PHE A 91 -4.90 22.62 -54.00
C PHE A 91 -5.90 21.75 -53.25
N LEU A 92 -6.11 20.55 -53.78
CA LEU A 92 -6.76 19.44 -53.11
C LEU A 92 -6.00 19.12 -51.81
N ALA A 93 -6.31 19.83 -50.73
CA ALA A 93 -6.05 19.34 -49.40
C ALA A 93 -7.07 18.21 -49.17
N GLN A 94 -6.66 16.97 -49.47
CA GLN A 94 -7.19 15.82 -48.76
C GLN A 94 -7.13 16.20 -47.28
N SER A 95 -8.30 16.39 -46.67
CA SER A 95 -8.41 16.58 -45.24
C SER A 95 -7.79 15.36 -44.58
N VAL A 96 -6.57 15.50 -44.09
CA VAL A 96 -6.02 14.56 -43.12
C VAL A 96 -7.04 14.54 -41.98
N PRO A 97 -7.68 13.39 -41.67
CA PRO A 97 -8.68 13.35 -40.62
C PRO A 97 -8.05 13.85 -39.31
N PRO A 98 -8.78 14.62 -38.49
CA PRO A 98 -8.27 15.12 -37.22
C PRO A 98 -7.77 13.92 -36.42
N SER A 99 -6.48 13.99 -36.11
CA SER A 99 -5.64 12.95 -35.53
C SER A 99 -6.35 12.01 -34.55
N SER A 100 -6.04 10.72 -34.70
CA SER A 100 -6.24 9.56 -33.82
C SER A 100 -5.67 9.73 -32.40
N ARG A 101 -5.87 10.88 -31.77
CA ARG A 101 -5.26 11.23 -30.48
C ARG A 101 -6.08 10.64 -29.34
N ILE A 102 -5.43 9.76 -28.59
CA ILE A 102 -5.88 9.35 -27.26
C ILE A 102 -5.90 10.60 -26.37
N ARG A 103 -7.02 10.84 -25.70
CA ARG A 103 -7.14 11.85 -24.63
C ARG A 103 -7.02 11.12 -23.29
N GLN A 104 -6.44 11.76 -22.29
CA GLN A 104 -6.30 11.17 -20.97
C GLN A 104 -6.17 12.26 -19.91
N GLY A 105 -6.54 11.90 -18.69
CA GLY A 105 -6.43 12.76 -17.54
C GLY A 105 -6.52 12.00 -16.23
N ARG A 106 -6.29 12.71 -15.14
CA ARG A 106 -6.24 12.14 -13.77
C ARG A 106 -7.38 12.63 -12.89
N GLN A 107 -8.32 13.37 -13.46
CA GLN A 107 -9.45 13.93 -12.73
C GLN A 107 -10.77 13.70 -13.46
N VAL A 108 -11.81 13.37 -12.70
CA VAL A 108 -13.20 13.35 -13.17
C VAL A 108 -13.98 14.40 -12.39
N SER A 109 -14.69 15.28 -13.08
CA SER A 109 -15.69 16.17 -12.50
C SER A 109 -17.05 15.49 -12.63
N LEU A 110 -17.56 14.91 -11.54
CA LEU A 110 -18.89 14.31 -11.50
C LEU A 110 -19.88 15.30 -10.89
N ASN A 111 -20.80 15.84 -11.70
CA ASN A 111 -21.76 16.87 -11.30
C ASN A 111 -21.09 18.05 -10.56
N GLY A 112 -19.96 18.53 -11.11
CA GLY A 112 -19.16 19.62 -10.54
C GLY A 112 -18.16 19.20 -9.45
N ARG A 113 -18.25 17.99 -8.89
CA ARG A 113 -17.30 17.47 -7.89
C ARG A 113 -16.04 16.92 -8.56
N ILE A 114 -14.89 17.55 -8.31
CA ILE A 114 -13.60 17.05 -8.80
C ILE A 114 -13.11 15.87 -7.96
N LEU A 115 -12.78 14.77 -8.62
CA LEU A 115 -12.34 13.51 -8.04
C LEU A 115 -10.99 13.10 -8.64
N PRO A 116 -10.04 12.55 -7.84
CA PRO A 116 -8.78 12.02 -8.34
C PRO A 116 -9.00 10.66 -9.01
N LEU A 117 -9.54 10.68 -10.23
CA LEU A 117 -9.95 9.50 -10.97
C LEU A 117 -9.36 9.52 -12.38
N SER A 118 -8.55 8.51 -12.69
CA SER A 118 -7.91 8.36 -13.99
C SER A 118 -8.91 7.97 -15.08
N TRP A 119 -8.76 8.58 -16.26
CA TRP A 119 -9.59 8.30 -17.42
C TRP A 119 -8.81 8.43 -18.73
N THR A 120 -9.34 7.82 -19.78
CA THR A 120 -8.84 7.98 -21.15
C THR A 120 -9.98 7.89 -22.16
N GLN A 121 -9.85 8.59 -23.29
CA GLN A 121 -10.76 8.49 -24.42
C GLN A 121 -9.97 8.13 -25.68
N GLN A 122 -10.52 7.23 -26.47
CA GLN A 122 -9.95 6.83 -27.76
C GLN A 122 -11.05 6.80 -28.83
N PRO A 123 -10.74 7.10 -30.10
CA PRO A 123 -11.71 6.96 -31.19
C PRO A 123 -12.26 5.53 -31.25
N ALA A 124 -13.55 5.39 -31.54
CA ALA A 124 -14.21 4.08 -31.65
C ALA A 124 -13.62 3.24 -32.81
N ASN A 125 -13.17 3.90 -33.88
CA ASN A 125 -12.37 3.33 -34.95
C ASN A 125 -11.51 4.44 -35.59
N SER A 126 -10.59 4.07 -36.49
CA SER A 126 -9.62 4.99 -37.11
C SER A 126 -10.24 6.15 -37.90
N THR A 127 -11.53 6.07 -38.21
CA THR A 127 -12.27 7.02 -39.03
C THR A 127 -13.42 7.72 -38.29
N SER A 128 -13.69 7.34 -37.04
CA SER A 128 -14.84 7.83 -36.28
C SER A 128 -14.50 9.10 -35.50
N ALA A 129 -15.44 10.05 -35.49
CA ALA A 129 -15.42 11.20 -34.60
C ALA A 129 -15.87 10.83 -33.16
N ASP A 130 -16.50 9.65 -32.98
CA ASP A 130 -16.99 9.18 -31.69
C ASP A 130 -15.87 8.60 -30.85
N PHE A 131 -15.86 8.96 -29.57
CA PHE A 131 -14.88 8.49 -28.60
C PHE A 131 -15.49 7.45 -27.65
N ARG A 132 -14.77 6.36 -27.44
CA ARG A 132 -15.00 5.44 -26.32
C ARG A 132 -14.32 5.99 -25.08
N THR A 133 -15.04 6.06 -23.97
CA THR A 133 -14.57 6.65 -22.71
C THR A 133 -14.29 5.56 -21.70
N TRP A 134 -13.10 5.60 -21.13
CA TRP A 134 -12.57 4.60 -20.23
C TRP A 134 -12.25 5.23 -18.89
N ILE A 135 -12.78 4.69 -17.78
CA ILE A 135 -12.59 5.22 -16.43
C ILE A 135 -12.05 4.11 -15.53
N ALA A 136 -11.12 4.44 -14.62
CA ALA A 136 -10.57 3.47 -13.69
C ALA A 136 -11.67 2.83 -12.80
N ASP A 137 -11.64 1.51 -12.70
CA ASP A 137 -12.77 0.69 -12.24
C ASP A 137 -13.12 0.89 -10.76
N VAL A 138 -12.16 0.72 -9.85
CA VAL A 138 -12.39 0.84 -8.40
C VAL A 138 -12.85 2.27 -8.04
N GLY A 139 -12.27 3.29 -8.68
CA GLY A 139 -12.65 4.67 -8.44
C GLY A 139 -14.05 5.01 -8.98
N LEU A 140 -14.45 4.45 -10.12
CA LEU A 140 -15.82 4.56 -10.63
C LEU A 140 -16.83 3.94 -9.64
N MET A 141 -16.54 2.74 -9.14
CA MET A 141 -17.35 2.06 -8.13
C MET A 141 -17.54 2.92 -6.87
N GLN A 142 -16.45 3.49 -6.35
CA GLN A 142 -16.47 4.25 -5.09
C GLN A 142 -17.10 5.65 -5.22
N SER A 143 -17.05 6.24 -6.41
CA SER A 143 -17.46 7.63 -6.63
C SER A 143 -18.85 7.82 -7.24
N ALA A 144 -19.31 6.84 -8.01
CA ALA A 144 -20.60 6.86 -8.72
C ALA A 144 -21.54 5.71 -8.33
N GLY A 145 -21.08 4.78 -7.49
CA GLY A 145 -21.90 3.68 -6.97
C GLY A 145 -22.16 2.56 -7.96
N VAL A 146 -21.34 2.45 -9.01
CA VAL A 146 -21.41 1.36 -10.00
C VAL A 146 -20.88 0.08 -9.37
N ASP A 147 -21.75 -0.88 -9.06
CA ASP A 147 -21.34 -2.10 -8.38
C ASP A 147 -20.61 -3.05 -9.34
N LEU A 148 -19.34 -3.35 -9.03
CA LEU A 148 -18.53 -4.30 -9.80
C LEU A 148 -18.83 -5.72 -9.34
N LEU A 149 -19.51 -6.50 -10.18
CA LEU A 149 -19.83 -7.90 -9.88
C LEU A 149 -18.61 -8.80 -10.14
N SER A 150 -18.65 -10.03 -9.64
CA SER A 150 -17.59 -11.01 -9.86
C SER A 150 -17.36 -11.26 -11.37
N SER A 151 -16.09 -11.38 -11.76
CA SER A 151 -15.68 -11.65 -13.14
C SER A 151 -14.51 -12.63 -13.16
N ALA A 152 -14.59 -13.66 -14.00
CA ALA A 152 -13.49 -14.59 -14.27
C ALA A 152 -12.68 -14.20 -15.53
N ASP A 153 -13.09 -13.14 -16.23
CA ASP A 153 -12.44 -12.65 -17.45
C ASP A 153 -11.92 -11.23 -17.19
N SER A 154 -10.60 -11.04 -17.22
CA SER A 154 -9.99 -9.73 -16.95
C SER A 154 -10.38 -8.66 -17.96
N THR A 155 -10.82 -9.04 -19.15
CA THR A 155 -11.23 -8.13 -20.23
C THR A 155 -12.70 -7.74 -20.16
N LYS A 156 -13.46 -8.28 -19.20
CA LYS A 156 -14.88 -7.98 -19.00
C LYS A 156 -15.18 -7.65 -17.55
N GLN A 157 -16.11 -6.73 -17.35
CA GLN A 157 -16.58 -6.38 -16.03
C GLN A 157 -18.11 -6.32 -16.02
N PRO A 158 -18.77 -7.33 -15.43
CA PRO A 158 -20.19 -7.25 -15.17
C PRO A 158 -20.46 -6.20 -14.08
N ILE A 159 -21.51 -5.42 -14.26
CA ILE A 159 -21.88 -4.34 -13.32
C ILE A 159 -23.38 -4.32 -13.03
N GLN A 160 -23.73 -3.70 -11.90
CA GLN A 160 -25.09 -3.30 -11.54
C GLN A 160 -25.13 -1.82 -11.16
N TRP A 161 -26.07 -1.07 -11.73
CA TRP A 161 -26.35 0.33 -11.38
C TRP A 161 -27.81 0.68 -11.66
N PHE A 162 -28.65 0.72 -10.61
CA PHE A 162 -30.11 0.85 -10.71
C PHE A 162 -30.73 -0.19 -11.65
N SER A 163 -31.48 0.22 -12.67
CA SER A 163 -32.05 -0.66 -13.70
C SER A 163 -31.03 -1.10 -14.75
N VAL A 164 -29.83 -0.49 -14.79
CA VAL A 164 -28.77 -0.87 -15.70
C VAL A 164 -28.00 -2.06 -15.12
N SER A 165 -28.22 -3.24 -15.69
CA SER A 165 -27.50 -4.46 -15.36
C SER A 165 -26.82 -4.99 -16.62
N LEU A 166 -25.49 -5.04 -16.60
CA LEU A 166 -24.69 -5.41 -17.77
C LEU A 166 -23.88 -6.67 -17.44
N THR A 167 -24.38 -7.83 -17.87
CA THR A 167 -23.83 -9.15 -17.53
C THR A 167 -23.57 -10.00 -18.77
N GLY A 168 -22.73 -11.03 -18.64
CA GLY A 168 -22.41 -11.97 -19.71
C GLY A 168 -21.84 -11.29 -20.97
N ALA A 169 -22.57 -11.39 -22.09
CA ALA A 169 -22.16 -10.79 -23.35
C ALA A 169 -22.23 -9.25 -23.36
N GLN A 170 -23.02 -8.65 -22.47
CA GLN A 170 -23.23 -7.20 -22.39
C GLN A 170 -22.35 -6.52 -21.32
N SER A 171 -21.45 -7.26 -20.66
CA SER A 171 -20.53 -6.71 -19.67
C SER A 171 -19.60 -5.64 -20.26
N LEU A 172 -19.20 -4.68 -19.42
CA LEU A 172 -18.30 -3.61 -19.85
C LEU A 172 -16.95 -4.20 -20.28
N ALA A 173 -16.40 -3.70 -21.38
CA ALA A 173 -15.04 -4.00 -21.76
C ALA A 173 -14.08 -3.43 -20.71
N ALA A 174 -13.05 -4.18 -20.36
CA ALA A 174 -12.05 -3.81 -19.38
C ALA A 174 -10.64 -3.97 -19.93
N ARG A 175 -9.73 -3.08 -19.54
CA ARG A 175 -8.31 -3.19 -19.87
C ARG A 175 -7.43 -2.72 -18.73
N ALA A 176 -6.48 -3.56 -18.33
CA ALA A 176 -5.45 -3.19 -17.37
C ALA A 176 -4.24 -2.61 -18.11
N THR A 177 -3.84 -1.39 -17.76
CA THR A 177 -2.68 -0.70 -18.36
C THR A 177 -1.92 0.06 -17.27
N GLY A 178 -0.68 -0.36 -17.01
CA GLY A 178 0.15 0.23 -15.96
C GLY A 178 -0.51 0.10 -14.58
N SER A 179 -0.71 1.24 -13.90
CA SER A 179 -1.25 1.28 -12.53
C SER A 179 -2.76 1.10 -12.41
N TYR A 180 -3.50 1.09 -13.52
CA TYR A 180 -4.96 1.17 -13.51
C TYR A 180 -5.60 0.09 -14.39
N ARG A 181 -6.83 -0.30 -14.03
CA ARG A 181 -7.73 -1.03 -14.90
C ARG A 181 -8.91 -0.13 -15.24
N TYR A 182 -9.13 0.06 -16.53
CA TYR A 182 -10.17 0.92 -17.02
C TYR A 182 -11.36 0.11 -17.53
N LEU A 183 -12.56 0.60 -17.29
CA LEU A 183 -13.80 0.11 -17.89
C LEU A 183 -14.26 1.07 -18.97
N ASP A 184 -14.69 0.53 -20.11
CA ASP A 184 -15.37 1.31 -21.14
C ASP A 184 -16.78 1.65 -20.67
N VAL A 185 -17.00 2.91 -20.31
CA VAL A 185 -18.26 3.41 -19.75
C VAL A 185 -19.16 4.04 -20.80
N THR A 186 -18.80 4.03 -22.10
CA THR A 186 -19.57 4.76 -23.12
C THR A 186 -21.03 4.29 -23.18
N ASP A 187 -21.26 2.98 -23.23
CA ASP A 187 -22.62 2.44 -23.34
C ASP A 187 -23.40 2.58 -22.02
N LEU A 188 -22.71 2.41 -20.88
CA LEU A 188 -23.27 2.68 -19.56
C LEU A 188 -23.73 4.14 -19.45
N ALA A 189 -22.89 5.09 -19.86
CA ALA A 189 -23.20 6.52 -19.82
C ALA A 189 -24.42 6.83 -20.70
N SER A 190 -24.50 6.27 -21.91
CA SER A 190 -25.66 6.42 -22.78
C SER A 190 -26.94 5.87 -22.14
N LEU A 191 -26.90 4.67 -21.57
CA LEU A 191 -28.06 4.04 -20.92
C LEU A 191 -28.49 4.79 -19.65
N ALA A 192 -27.53 5.37 -18.92
CA ALA A 192 -27.75 6.15 -17.72
C ALA A 192 -28.11 7.63 -18.00
N GLY A 193 -28.07 8.07 -19.27
CA GLY A 193 -28.30 9.45 -19.66
C GLY A 193 -27.20 10.43 -19.21
N TRP A 194 -25.98 9.95 -18.97
CA TRP A 194 -24.84 10.79 -18.59
C TRP A 194 -24.26 11.51 -19.80
N GLN A 195 -23.99 12.80 -19.63
CA GLN A 195 -23.27 13.61 -20.60
C GLN A 195 -21.78 13.64 -20.24
N ILE A 196 -20.93 13.32 -21.21
CA ILE A 196 -19.48 13.25 -21.02
C ILE A 196 -18.78 14.25 -21.94
N SER A 197 -17.89 15.06 -21.38
CA SER A 197 -16.96 15.90 -22.15
C SER A 197 -15.57 15.88 -21.53
N ALA A 198 -14.54 16.01 -22.36
CA ALA A 198 -13.14 16.05 -21.92
C ALA A 198 -12.57 17.46 -22.06
N ASP A 199 -11.96 17.95 -20.99
CA ASP A 199 -11.37 19.28 -20.87
C ASP A 199 -9.97 19.17 -20.23
N GLY A 200 -8.95 19.01 -21.08
CA GLY A 200 -7.57 18.79 -20.66
C GLY A 200 -7.42 17.58 -19.75
N ASN A 201 -7.04 17.81 -18.49
CA ASN A 201 -6.85 16.78 -17.46
C ASN A 201 -8.16 16.28 -16.84
N VAL A 202 -9.29 16.96 -17.08
CA VAL A 202 -10.57 16.71 -16.42
C VAL A 202 -11.58 16.12 -17.39
N LEU A 203 -12.16 14.96 -17.05
CA LEU A 203 -13.35 14.43 -17.69
C LEU A 203 -14.58 14.95 -16.94
N ARG A 204 -15.41 15.75 -17.59
CA ARG A 204 -16.67 16.23 -17.03
C ARG A 204 -17.77 15.23 -17.33
N ILE A 205 -18.44 14.77 -16.28
CA ILE A 205 -19.59 13.88 -16.33
C ILE A 205 -20.75 14.60 -15.63
N THR A 206 -21.83 14.80 -16.37
CA THR A 206 -23.08 15.34 -15.85
C THR A 206 -24.15 14.26 -15.94
N SER A 207 -24.66 13.80 -14.80
CA SER A 207 -25.81 12.89 -14.78
C SER A 207 -27.12 13.69 -14.81
N PRO A 208 -28.25 13.09 -15.22
CA PRO A 208 -29.55 13.73 -15.13
C PRO A 208 -29.86 14.18 -13.69
N ALA A 209 -30.40 15.40 -13.53
CA ALA A 209 -30.79 15.92 -12.23
C ALA A 209 -31.89 15.05 -11.60
N ALA A 210 -31.62 14.46 -10.45
CA ALA A 210 -32.51 13.59 -9.72
C ALA A 210 -33.10 14.27 -8.48
N ASN A 211 -34.23 13.77 -7.99
CA ASN A 211 -34.86 14.19 -6.75
C ASN A 211 -35.07 13.00 -5.83
N VAL A 212 -34.86 13.22 -4.52
CA VAL A 212 -35.27 12.28 -3.48
C VAL A 212 -36.75 12.53 -3.20
N SER A 213 -37.57 11.53 -3.52
CA SER A 213 -39.04 11.60 -3.37
C SER A 213 -39.54 10.98 -2.06
N GLY A 214 -38.70 10.25 -1.34
CA GLY A 214 -39.06 9.63 -0.08
C GLY A 214 -37.87 9.01 0.64
N ILE A 215 -37.90 9.01 1.97
CA ILE A 215 -36.91 8.33 2.80
C ILE A 215 -37.67 7.50 3.82
N ARG A 216 -37.39 6.20 3.86
CA ARG A 216 -38.07 5.25 4.74
C ARG A 216 -37.05 4.48 5.54
N GLN A 217 -37.35 4.27 6.81
CA GLN A 217 -36.53 3.48 7.73
C GLN A 217 -37.30 2.24 8.18
N ALA A 218 -36.63 1.09 8.24
CA ALA A 218 -37.18 -0.12 8.83
C ALA A 218 -36.10 -0.90 9.60
N GLU A 219 -36.45 -1.38 10.79
CA GLU A 219 -35.61 -2.33 11.51
C GLU A 219 -35.63 -3.71 10.85
N ARG A 220 -34.51 -4.41 11.00
CA ARG A 220 -34.25 -5.74 10.46
C ARG A 220 -33.49 -6.57 11.49
N GLU A 221 -33.54 -7.89 11.38
CA GLU A 221 -32.82 -8.78 12.31
C GLU A 221 -31.31 -8.49 12.36
N TRP A 222 -30.73 -8.13 11.21
CA TRP A 222 -29.30 -7.83 11.08
C TRP A 222 -28.94 -6.36 11.37
N GLY A 223 -29.92 -5.47 11.63
CA GLY A 223 -29.66 -4.05 11.84
C GLY A 223 -30.80 -3.12 11.40
N SER A 224 -30.47 -2.08 10.64
CA SER A 224 -31.45 -1.09 10.14
C SER A 224 -31.31 -0.91 8.63
N ARG A 225 -32.42 -0.83 7.91
CA ARG A 225 -32.46 -0.47 6.50
C ARG A 225 -33.04 0.93 6.34
N ILE A 226 -32.31 1.78 5.61
CA ILE A 226 -32.80 3.06 5.11
C ILE A 226 -32.98 2.93 3.61
N VAL A 227 -34.15 3.30 3.10
CA VAL A 227 -34.47 3.29 1.66
C VAL A 227 -34.70 4.73 1.23
N VAL A 228 -33.91 5.18 0.26
CA VAL A 228 -34.07 6.49 -0.39
C VAL A 228 -34.72 6.25 -1.75
N ASP A 229 -35.94 6.73 -1.92
CA ASP A 229 -36.68 6.68 -3.18
C ASP A 229 -36.23 7.83 -4.08
N LEU A 230 -35.93 7.53 -5.34
CA LEU A 230 -35.46 8.48 -6.33
C LEU A 230 -36.40 8.51 -7.53
N ASP A 231 -36.63 9.69 -8.10
CA ASP A 231 -37.39 9.83 -9.35
C ASP A 231 -36.63 9.21 -10.54
N ARG A 232 -35.29 9.18 -10.48
CA ARG A 232 -34.39 8.60 -11.49
C ARG A 232 -33.08 8.09 -10.88
N PRO A 233 -32.30 7.28 -11.61
CA PRO A 233 -30.95 6.88 -11.19
C PRO A 233 -30.03 8.08 -10.93
N ALA A 234 -29.26 8.03 -9.85
CA ALA A 234 -28.35 9.10 -9.45
C ALA A 234 -27.01 8.53 -8.97
N PRO A 235 -25.86 9.14 -9.33
CA PRO A 235 -24.58 8.77 -8.72
C PRO A 235 -24.61 8.94 -7.20
N TRP A 236 -23.86 8.09 -6.50
CA TRP A 236 -23.75 8.15 -5.04
C TRP A 236 -22.38 7.69 -4.57
N GLN A 237 -22.02 8.07 -3.34
CA GLN A 237 -20.78 7.66 -2.69
C GLN A 237 -20.95 7.55 -1.17
N VAL A 238 -20.13 6.70 -0.55
CA VAL A 238 -20.11 6.50 0.90
C VAL A 238 -18.83 7.08 1.47
N ASN A 239 -18.95 7.96 2.45
CA ASN A 239 -17.84 8.64 3.09
C ASN A 239 -17.83 8.38 4.60
N PHE A 240 -16.63 8.24 5.16
CA PHE A 240 -16.42 8.24 6.59
C PHE A 240 -16.19 9.68 7.06
N VAL A 241 -16.99 10.15 8.02
CA VAL A 241 -16.98 11.58 8.44
C VAL A 241 -16.09 11.78 9.66
N ASP A 242 -16.14 10.87 10.61
CA ASP A 242 -15.25 10.96 11.77
C ASP A 242 -13.80 10.76 11.31
N LYS A 243 -12.91 11.67 11.67
CA LYS A 243 -11.49 11.32 11.65
C LYS A 243 -11.27 10.48 12.91
N PRO A 244 -10.64 9.29 12.83
CA PRO A 244 -10.13 8.68 14.05
C PRO A 244 -9.31 9.76 14.76
N SER A 245 -9.66 10.05 16.03
CA SER A 245 -8.77 10.88 16.85
C SER A 245 -7.39 10.22 16.75
N PRO A 246 -6.32 10.96 16.38
CA PRO A 246 -5.00 10.38 16.34
C PRO A 246 -4.78 9.72 17.70
N SER A 247 -4.36 8.45 17.70
CA SER A 247 -3.84 7.83 18.91
C SER A 247 -2.90 8.84 19.57
N PRO A 248 -3.03 9.08 20.88
CA PRO A 248 -2.45 10.26 21.50
C PRO A 248 -0.96 10.34 21.14
N THR A 249 -0.56 11.43 20.52
CA THR A 249 0.83 11.88 20.59
C THR A 249 1.16 11.93 22.06
N PRO A 250 2.24 11.28 22.54
CA PRO A 250 2.66 11.47 23.92
C PRO A 250 2.90 12.97 24.12
N THR A 251 2.08 13.62 24.94
CA THR A 251 2.43 14.91 25.51
C THR A 251 3.69 14.69 26.36
N PRO A 252 4.71 15.56 26.26
CA PRO A 252 5.83 15.52 27.20
C PRO A 252 5.24 15.60 28.61
N ASN A 253 5.55 14.63 29.46
CA ASN A 253 5.24 14.77 30.88
C ASN A 253 5.97 16.02 31.40
N PRO A 254 5.40 16.76 32.37
CA PRO A 254 6.13 17.80 33.11
C PRO A 254 7.38 17.17 33.76
N PRO A 255 8.44 17.96 34.04
CA PRO A 255 9.65 17.43 34.66
C PRO A 255 9.31 16.83 36.04
N ASP A 256 9.66 15.55 36.22
CA ASP A 256 9.47 14.82 37.48
C ASP A 256 10.29 15.44 38.62
N ASP A 257 9.60 15.53 39.75
CA ASP A 257 10.01 15.93 41.10
C ASP A 257 11.35 15.30 41.56
N PRO A 258 12.33 16.10 42.05
CA PRO A 258 13.66 15.64 42.44
C PRO A 258 13.74 14.87 43.77
N THR A 259 12.62 14.51 44.42
CA THR A 259 12.65 13.97 45.80
C THR A 259 12.44 12.46 45.97
N LYS A 260 12.48 11.63 44.91
CA LYS A 260 12.40 10.16 45.06
C LYS A 260 13.75 9.43 44.93
N PRO A 261 14.13 8.57 45.89
CA PRO A 261 15.42 7.87 45.88
C PRO A 261 15.48 6.74 44.85
N ALA A 262 16.63 6.63 44.19
CA ALA A 262 16.93 5.76 43.07
C ALA A 262 17.24 4.31 43.46
N ILE A 263 16.83 3.36 42.60
CA ILE A 263 17.43 2.00 42.50
C ILE A 263 17.84 1.81 41.02
N PRO A 264 19.02 1.20 40.73
CA PRO A 264 19.77 1.49 39.52
C PRO A 264 19.47 0.53 38.35
N LEU A 265 19.20 1.13 37.20
CA LEU A 265 19.43 0.59 35.85
C LEU A 265 20.02 1.74 35.03
N GLN A 266 21.32 1.99 35.19
CA GLN A 266 21.99 3.12 34.55
C GLN A 266 22.75 2.70 33.28
N SER A 267 22.47 3.49 32.23
CA SER A 267 23.22 3.70 30.98
C SER A 267 22.75 3.03 29.68
N LEU A 268 21.44 3.06 29.43
CA LEU A 268 20.89 3.21 28.07
C LEU A 268 19.70 4.19 28.12
N ARG A 269 19.93 5.47 28.43
CA ARG A 269 18.88 6.48 28.16
C ARG A 269 18.94 6.82 26.68
N ALA A 270 18.07 6.18 25.88
CA ALA A 270 17.75 6.66 24.55
C ALA A 270 17.28 8.13 24.64
N ALA A 271 17.53 8.94 23.61
CA ALA A 271 17.05 10.32 23.61
C ALA A 271 15.52 10.35 23.85
N PRO A 272 14.95 11.40 24.48
CA PRO A 272 13.52 11.49 24.78
C PRO A 272 12.60 11.32 23.55
N ASN A 273 13.13 11.61 22.35
CA ASN A 273 12.40 11.50 21.08
C ASN A 273 12.65 10.17 20.33
N LEU A 274 13.40 9.24 20.93
CA LEU A 274 13.69 7.91 20.39
C LEU A 274 12.89 6.79 21.08
N GLU A 275 12.16 7.09 22.16
CA GLU A 275 11.23 6.14 22.75
C GLU A 275 10.01 5.92 21.85
N THR A 276 9.82 4.67 21.45
CA THR A 276 8.79 4.13 20.58
C THR A 276 7.51 3.78 21.36
N PRO A 277 6.42 4.58 21.32
CA PRO A 277 5.20 4.24 22.05
C PRO A 277 4.38 3.13 21.37
N ASP A 278 4.75 2.72 20.15
CA ASP A 278 4.17 1.60 19.38
C ASP A 278 5.18 0.46 19.16
N ASP A 279 6.25 0.39 19.96
CA ASP A 279 7.20 -0.71 19.84
C ASP A 279 6.53 -2.05 20.15
N PRO A 280 6.44 -2.99 19.21
CA PRO A 280 5.85 -4.29 19.50
C PRO A 280 6.66 -5.09 20.54
N THR A 281 7.90 -4.68 20.85
CA THR A 281 8.74 -5.31 21.89
C THR A 281 8.46 -4.83 23.30
N LYS A 282 7.87 -3.64 23.47
CA LYS A 282 7.67 -3.04 24.79
C LYS A 282 6.29 -3.38 25.36
N PRO A 283 6.15 -3.51 26.70
CA PRO A 283 4.85 -3.50 27.33
C PRO A 283 4.17 -2.16 27.01
N ALA A 284 2.87 -2.17 26.70
CA ALA A 284 2.11 -0.94 26.63
C ALA A 284 2.15 -0.28 28.02
N LEU A 285 2.89 0.82 28.18
CA LEU A 285 2.76 1.68 29.35
C LEU A 285 1.28 2.09 29.44
N PRO A 286 0.67 2.13 30.64
CA PRO A 286 -0.62 2.78 30.77
C PRO A 286 -0.42 4.24 30.38
N LEU A 287 -0.73 4.57 29.12
CA LEU A 287 -0.98 5.95 28.73
C LEU A 287 -1.88 6.53 29.82
N GLN A 288 -1.52 7.69 30.38
CA GLN A 288 -2.48 8.47 31.16
C GLN A 288 -3.67 8.67 30.23
N ARG A 289 -4.68 7.82 30.40
CA ARG A 289 -5.94 7.92 29.70
C ARG A 289 -6.56 9.18 30.29
N ARG A 290 -6.35 10.34 29.64
CA ARG A 290 -7.47 11.28 29.56
C ARG A 290 -8.69 10.42 29.20
N PRO A 291 -9.83 10.57 29.88
CA PRO A 291 -11.01 9.79 29.52
C PRO A 291 -11.12 9.87 28.02
N LEU A 292 -10.95 8.75 27.32
CA LEU A 292 -11.40 8.66 25.94
C LEU A 292 -12.84 9.14 26.06
N GLN A 293 -13.19 10.23 25.39
CA GLN A 293 -14.57 10.39 25.00
C GLN A 293 -14.91 9.03 24.37
N GLN A 294 -15.70 8.22 25.07
CA GLN A 294 -16.09 6.92 24.57
C GLN A 294 -16.81 7.26 23.28
N MET A 295 -16.15 7.04 22.14
CA MET A 295 -16.84 7.10 20.87
C MET A 295 -17.78 5.90 20.88
N ILE A 296 -19.01 6.13 21.35
CA ILE A 296 -20.06 5.12 21.40
C ILE A 296 -20.44 4.73 19.95
N GLY A 297 -20.17 5.60 18.98
CA GLY A 297 -20.33 5.33 17.56
C GLY A 297 -19.36 6.10 16.66
N GLN A 298 -19.58 5.93 15.37
CA GLN A 298 -18.84 6.50 14.26
C GLN A 298 -19.83 7.07 13.23
N GLU A 299 -19.53 8.23 12.65
CA GLU A 299 -20.36 8.90 11.66
C GLU A 299 -19.96 8.57 10.22
N TRP A 300 -20.95 8.18 9.41
CA TRP A 300 -20.84 7.94 7.98
C TRP A 300 -21.80 8.87 7.22
N SER A 301 -21.40 9.31 6.03
CA SER A 301 -22.22 10.13 5.14
C SER A 301 -22.34 9.45 3.78
N ILE A 302 -23.57 9.13 3.39
CA ILE A 302 -23.93 8.68 2.05
C ILE A 302 -24.35 9.93 1.28
N ALA A 303 -23.54 10.34 0.31
CA ALA A 303 -23.85 11.47 -0.56
C ALA A 303 -24.51 10.94 -1.84
N ILE A 304 -25.66 11.50 -2.19
CA ILE A 304 -26.48 11.12 -3.33
C ILE A 304 -26.63 12.36 -4.20
N ASP A 305 -26.31 12.25 -5.50
CA ASP A 305 -26.43 13.35 -6.46
C ASP A 305 -27.90 13.53 -6.90
N ALA A 306 -28.76 13.76 -5.91
CA ALA A 306 -30.17 14.02 -6.03
C ALA A 306 -30.58 15.09 -5.02
N LYS A 307 -31.45 16.03 -5.42
CA LYS A 307 -31.97 17.08 -4.55
C LYS A 307 -33.06 16.53 -3.63
N VAL A 308 -32.99 16.82 -2.33
CA VAL A 308 -34.02 16.42 -1.37
C VAL A 308 -35.23 17.36 -1.43
N ASP A 309 -36.43 16.80 -1.41
CA ASP A 309 -37.66 17.57 -1.19
C ASP A 309 -37.60 18.22 0.21
N PRO A 310 -37.73 19.55 0.34
CA PRO A 310 -37.70 20.23 1.64
C PRO A 310 -38.66 19.68 2.68
N ALA A 311 -39.78 19.07 2.27
CA ALA A 311 -40.72 18.43 3.19
C ALA A 311 -40.08 17.25 3.97
N LEU A 312 -39.18 16.50 3.32
CA LEU A 312 -38.50 15.34 3.92
C LEU A 312 -37.44 15.74 4.95
N LEU A 313 -37.04 17.02 5.01
CA LEU A 313 -36.09 17.51 6.01
C LEU A 313 -36.70 17.62 7.42
N GLN A 314 -38.03 17.59 7.50
CA GLN A 314 -38.77 17.59 8.77
C GLN A 314 -39.05 16.17 9.29
N ASP A 315 -38.71 15.13 8.51
CA ASP A 315 -38.92 13.75 8.91
C ASP A 315 -38.10 13.42 10.16
N THR A 316 -38.73 12.72 11.10
CA THR A 316 -38.07 12.20 12.29
C THR A 316 -37.81 10.71 12.14
N PHE A 317 -36.58 10.30 12.42
CA PHE A 317 -36.13 8.93 12.27
C PHE A 317 -35.94 8.28 13.63
N GLN A 318 -36.31 7.01 13.73
CA GLN A 318 -36.18 6.25 14.98
C GLN A 318 -34.71 5.94 15.23
N THR A 319 -34.22 6.21 16.44
CA THR A 319 -32.89 5.80 16.86
C THR A 319 -32.96 4.48 17.62
N SER A 320 -31.87 3.72 17.56
CA SER A 320 -31.75 2.42 18.23
C SER A 320 -30.31 2.17 18.66
N LYS A 321 -30.04 1.02 19.29
CA LYS A 321 -28.67 0.61 19.63
C LYS A 321 -27.81 0.37 18.39
N GLN A 322 -28.44 0.09 17.24
CA GLN A 322 -27.80 -0.19 15.95
C GLN A 322 -27.65 1.07 15.08
N LEU A 323 -28.53 2.06 15.27
CA LEU A 323 -28.53 3.34 14.55
C LEU A 323 -28.70 4.49 15.56
N LEU A 324 -27.58 5.05 15.99
CA LEU A 324 -27.52 6.05 17.06
C LEU A 324 -28.06 7.41 16.60
N SER A 325 -27.91 7.72 15.31
CA SER A 325 -28.49 8.90 14.68
C SER A 325 -28.69 8.67 13.18
N LEU A 326 -29.73 9.28 12.61
CA LEU A 326 -29.96 9.42 11.18
C LEU A 326 -30.39 10.86 10.91
N LYS A 327 -29.66 11.55 10.03
CA LYS A 327 -29.95 12.91 9.59
C LYS A 327 -29.89 12.98 8.08
N VAL A 328 -30.78 13.79 7.50
CA VAL A 328 -30.82 14.09 6.08
C VAL A 328 -30.55 15.57 5.92
N GLU A 329 -29.53 15.91 5.13
CA GLU A 329 -29.09 17.29 4.93
C GLU A 329 -29.04 17.62 3.43
N PRO A 330 -29.55 18.79 3.01
CA PRO A 330 -29.35 19.28 1.65
C PRO A 330 -27.89 19.74 1.47
N ASP A 331 -27.34 19.54 0.28
CA ASP A 331 -25.97 19.94 -0.09
C ASP A 331 -25.94 20.40 -1.56
N GLY A 332 -26.56 21.56 -1.82
CA GLY A 332 -26.80 22.04 -3.18
C GLY A 332 -27.78 21.13 -3.93
N ASP A 333 -27.38 20.63 -5.09
CA ASP A 333 -28.16 19.66 -5.89
C ASP A 333 -27.97 18.21 -5.40
N ARG A 334 -27.49 18.03 -4.17
CA ARG A 334 -27.23 16.72 -3.56
C ARG A 334 -27.93 16.58 -2.21
N THR A 335 -28.05 15.33 -1.78
CA THR A 335 -28.57 14.95 -0.47
C THR A 335 -27.51 14.17 0.28
N ARG A 336 -27.28 14.50 1.55
CA ARG A 336 -26.43 13.73 2.46
C ARG A 336 -27.31 13.00 3.48
N VAL A 337 -27.22 11.67 3.46
CA VAL A 337 -27.76 10.82 4.53
C VAL A 337 -26.62 10.55 5.49
N LYS A 338 -26.64 11.18 6.67
CA LYS A 338 -25.66 11.00 7.74
C LYS A 338 -26.19 10.02 8.76
N VAL A 339 -25.38 9.02 9.10
CA VAL A 339 -25.69 8.03 10.12
C VAL A 339 -24.59 7.96 11.16
N THR A 340 -24.96 8.00 12.43
CA THR A 340 -24.05 7.64 13.53
C THR A 340 -24.38 6.22 13.94
N ILE A 341 -23.40 5.32 13.87
CA ILE A 341 -23.59 3.87 14.07
C ILE A 341 -22.53 3.31 15.02
N PRO A 342 -22.73 2.16 15.67
CA PRO A 342 -21.74 1.60 16.59
C PRO A 342 -20.39 1.33 15.91
N LEU A 343 -19.31 1.35 16.71
CA LEU A 343 -17.98 0.98 16.22
C LEU A 343 -17.99 -0.43 15.61
N GLY A 344 -17.34 -0.57 14.45
CA GLY A 344 -17.28 -1.84 13.71
C GLY A 344 -18.47 -2.11 12.78
N TRP A 345 -19.57 -1.38 12.90
CA TRP A 345 -20.68 -1.42 11.94
C TRP A 345 -20.35 -0.56 10.72
N ARG A 346 -20.90 -0.85 9.54
CA ARG A 346 -20.75 0.01 8.36
C ARG A 346 -22.03 0.02 7.52
N PRO A 347 -22.29 1.10 6.77
CA PRO A 347 -23.30 1.09 5.72
C PRO A 347 -22.88 0.18 4.57
N GLN A 348 -23.75 -0.76 4.20
CA GLN A 348 -23.72 -1.51 2.94
C GLN A 348 -24.77 -0.89 2.02
N VAL A 349 -24.33 -0.32 0.90
CA VAL A 349 -25.19 0.47 0.01
C VAL A 349 -25.28 -0.18 -1.35
N PHE A 350 -26.50 -0.30 -1.89
CA PHE A 350 -26.74 -0.82 -3.23
C PHE A 350 -27.96 -0.14 -3.86
N SER A 351 -27.99 -0.13 -5.19
CA SER A 351 -29.06 0.49 -5.97
C SER A 351 -30.03 -0.57 -6.51
N GLU A 352 -31.31 -0.21 -6.56
CA GLU A 352 -32.38 -1.02 -7.13
C GLU A 352 -33.10 -0.22 -8.22
N GLY A 353 -33.49 -0.87 -9.31
CA GLY A 353 -34.36 -0.30 -10.34
C GLY A 353 -35.83 -0.69 -10.16
N ASN A 354 -36.74 0.07 -10.76
CA ASN A 354 -38.19 -0.22 -10.86
C ASN A 354 -38.92 -0.45 -9.51
N PRO A 355 -39.13 0.59 -8.67
CA PRO A 355 -38.70 1.98 -8.84
C PRO A 355 -37.24 2.21 -8.39
N ASN A 356 -36.66 3.34 -8.81
CA ASN A 356 -35.26 3.68 -8.49
C ASN A 356 -35.10 3.94 -7.00
N ARG A 357 -34.26 3.14 -6.35
CA ARG A 357 -34.04 3.20 -4.90
C ARG A 357 -32.58 3.01 -4.56
N LEU A 358 -32.15 3.69 -3.50
CA LEU A 358 -30.90 3.39 -2.82
C LEU A 358 -31.21 2.75 -1.47
N ALA A 359 -30.78 1.51 -1.29
CA ALA A 359 -30.88 0.80 -0.02
C ALA A 359 -29.57 0.96 0.75
N ILE A 360 -29.66 1.39 2.00
CA ILE A 360 -28.55 1.60 2.92
C ILE A 360 -28.78 0.69 4.13
N ASP A 361 -28.03 -0.40 4.16
CA ASP A 361 -28.08 -1.40 5.22
C ASP A 361 -27.03 -1.11 6.28
N ILE A 362 -27.46 -0.73 7.47
CA ILE A 362 -26.60 -0.53 8.63
C ILE A 362 -26.45 -1.87 9.36
N ARG A 363 -25.28 -2.49 9.22
CA ARG A 363 -25.03 -3.85 9.71
C ARG A 363 -23.57 -4.09 10.13
N PRO A 364 -23.32 -5.07 11.01
CA PRO A 364 -21.96 -5.44 11.41
C PRO A 364 -21.25 -6.33 10.38
N ASP A 365 -22.01 -6.97 9.48
CA ASP A 365 -21.52 -7.87 8.44
C ASP A 365 -21.73 -7.28 7.03
N SER A 366 -21.19 -6.09 6.81
CA SER A 366 -21.41 -5.24 5.62
C SER A 366 -20.55 -5.58 4.40
N LEU A 367 -19.61 -6.53 4.49
CA LEU A 367 -18.78 -6.90 3.35
C LEU A 367 -19.63 -7.59 2.28
N VAL A 368 -19.60 -7.05 1.05
CA VAL A 368 -20.17 -7.70 -0.13
C VAL A 368 -19.12 -8.63 -0.71
N GLU A 369 -19.40 -9.91 -0.90
CA GLU A 369 -18.39 -10.82 -1.46
C GLU A 369 -18.10 -10.51 -2.93
N LYS A 370 -16.83 -10.55 -3.32
CA LYS A 370 -16.40 -10.33 -4.71
C LYS A 370 -15.26 -11.26 -5.09
N ASN A 371 -15.25 -11.64 -6.35
CA ASN A 371 -14.17 -12.39 -6.98
C ASN A 371 -13.95 -11.87 -8.41
N ILE A 372 -12.96 -11.01 -8.59
CA ILE A 372 -12.69 -10.31 -9.85
C ILE A 372 -11.26 -10.64 -10.29
N LEU A 373 -11.13 -11.35 -11.40
CA LEU A 373 -9.87 -11.42 -12.14
C LEU A 373 -9.59 -10.02 -12.71
N TRP A 374 -8.79 -9.23 -12.01
CA TRP A 374 -8.59 -7.82 -12.32
C TRP A 374 -7.67 -7.66 -13.52
N ALA A 375 -6.55 -8.38 -13.51
CA ALA A 375 -5.65 -8.49 -14.65
C ALA A 375 -5.14 -9.94 -14.74
N PRO A 376 -4.55 -10.36 -15.87
CA PRO A 376 -3.82 -11.63 -15.91
C PRO A 376 -2.86 -11.73 -14.72
N GLY A 377 -2.99 -12.79 -13.93
CA GLY A 377 -2.18 -13.03 -12.73
C GLY A 377 -2.48 -12.15 -11.51
N VAL A 378 -3.50 -11.29 -11.52
CA VAL A 378 -3.92 -10.50 -10.35
C VAL A 378 -5.43 -10.61 -10.15
N GLN A 379 -5.83 -11.29 -9.08
CA GLN A 379 -7.23 -11.53 -8.73
C GLN A 379 -7.58 -10.83 -7.42
N TRP A 380 -8.59 -9.98 -7.44
CA TRP A 380 -9.16 -9.37 -6.25
C TRP A 380 -10.26 -10.25 -5.69
N ARG A 381 -10.16 -10.57 -4.41
CA ARG A 381 -11.19 -11.30 -3.68
C ARG A 381 -11.54 -10.61 -2.37
N GLN A 382 -12.79 -10.72 -1.97
CA GLN A 382 -13.22 -10.39 -0.62
C GLN A 382 -14.35 -11.31 -0.18
N GLN A 383 -14.24 -11.85 1.02
CA GLN A 383 -15.19 -12.83 1.57
C GLN A 383 -15.12 -12.85 3.10
N TYR A 384 -16.11 -13.47 3.74
CA TYR A 384 -16.02 -13.78 5.16
C TYR A 384 -15.21 -15.06 5.41
N GLN A 385 -14.33 -15.02 6.40
CA GLN A 385 -13.68 -16.20 6.95
C GLN A 385 -14.15 -16.47 8.37
N ASN A 386 -14.55 -17.72 8.62
CA ASN A 386 -15.20 -18.11 9.86
C ASN A 386 -14.25 -18.88 10.76
N LEU A 387 -14.06 -18.40 11.99
CA LEU A 387 -13.42 -19.14 13.08
C LEU A 387 -14.46 -19.41 14.16
N GLY A 388 -15.05 -20.61 14.14
CA GLY A 388 -16.24 -20.90 14.94
C GLY A 388 -17.39 -19.97 14.55
N THR A 389 -17.90 -19.20 15.51
CA THR A 389 -18.95 -18.20 15.29
C THR A 389 -18.43 -16.82 14.87
N ALA A 390 -17.11 -16.59 14.98
CA ALA A 390 -16.51 -15.32 14.58
C ALA A 390 -16.38 -15.24 13.05
N ARG A 391 -16.96 -14.21 12.44
CA ARG A 391 -16.93 -13.96 10.99
C ARG A 391 -16.04 -12.77 10.68
N PHE A 392 -14.88 -13.00 10.08
CA PHE A 392 -13.92 -11.95 9.73
C PHE A 392 -14.08 -11.54 8.26
N PRO A 393 -14.32 -10.26 7.96
CA PRO A 393 -14.23 -9.78 6.60
C PRO A 393 -12.76 -9.75 6.17
N VAL A 394 -12.45 -10.45 5.09
CA VAL A 394 -11.10 -10.53 4.50
C VAL A 394 -11.16 -9.96 3.10
N VAL A 395 -10.27 -9.02 2.80
CA VAL A 395 -10.05 -8.45 1.47
C VAL A 395 -8.62 -8.78 1.07
N TRP A 396 -8.41 -9.40 -0.08
CA TRP A 396 -7.07 -9.78 -0.52
C TRP A 396 -6.90 -9.78 -2.02
N LEU A 397 -5.63 -9.75 -2.43
CA LEU A 397 -5.22 -10.02 -3.79
C LEU A 397 -4.53 -11.38 -3.83
N GLU A 398 -4.92 -12.22 -4.78
CA GLU A 398 -4.16 -13.40 -5.17
C GLU A 398 -3.33 -13.04 -6.41
N VAL A 399 -2.01 -13.09 -6.27
CA VAL A 399 -1.07 -12.64 -7.30
C VAL A 399 -0.22 -13.81 -7.76
N ASN A 400 -0.24 -14.13 -9.05
CA ASN A 400 0.67 -15.09 -9.67
C ASN A 400 1.98 -14.36 -10.04
N PRO A 401 3.08 -14.56 -9.29
CA PRO A 401 4.32 -13.84 -9.52
C PRO A 401 5.10 -14.34 -10.75
N ARG A 402 4.67 -15.44 -11.36
CA ARG A 402 5.25 -16.00 -12.60
C ARG A 402 4.52 -15.50 -13.85
N GLN A 403 3.43 -14.77 -13.68
CA GLN A 403 2.71 -14.16 -14.79
C GLN A 403 3.61 -13.14 -15.49
N ALA A 404 3.73 -13.24 -16.82
CA ALA A 404 4.46 -12.26 -17.61
C ALA A 404 3.91 -10.84 -17.38
N GLY A 405 4.80 -9.88 -17.20
CA GLY A 405 4.45 -8.48 -16.89
C GLY A 405 4.19 -8.18 -15.41
N VAL A 406 3.99 -9.20 -14.55
CA VAL A 406 3.80 -9.00 -13.11
C VAL A 406 5.15 -8.91 -12.40
N LYS A 407 5.39 -7.80 -11.70
CA LYS A 407 6.59 -7.57 -10.87
C LYS A 407 6.20 -7.14 -9.46
N ILE A 408 7.02 -7.51 -8.49
CA ILE A 408 6.78 -7.20 -7.07
C ILE A 408 8.02 -6.53 -6.49
N ARG A 409 7.87 -5.39 -5.82
CA ARG A 409 8.98 -4.64 -5.22
C ARG A 409 8.62 -4.11 -3.84
N PRO A 410 9.60 -4.01 -2.92
CA PRO A 410 9.47 -3.09 -1.80
C PRO A 410 9.36 -1.66 -2.33
N ILE A 411 8.34 -0.93 -1.89
CA ILE A 411 8.17 0.50 -2.17
C ILE A 411 8.28 1.28 -0.87
N LEU A 412 8.87 2.47 -0.94
CA LEU A 412 9.13 3.35 0.20
C LEU A 412 8.34 4.64 0.06
N SER A 413 7.92 5.20 1.18
CA SER A 413 7.19 6.47 1.22
C SER A 413 7.99 7.68 0.69
N ASN A 414 9.32 7.61 0.73
CA ASN A 414 10.22 8.64 0.24
C ASN A 414 11.53 8.03 -0.31
N PRO A 415 11.63 7.65 -1.60
CA PRO A 415 12.87 7.12 -2.15
C PRO A 415 13.89 8.25 -2.41
N PRO A 416 15.19 8.14 -2.05
CA PRO A 416 15.89 7.09 -1.28
C PRO A 416 16.15 7.50 0.19
N ALA A 417 15.26 8.27 0.83
CA ALA A 417 15.46 8.68 2.21
C ALA A 417 14.80 7.68 3.17
N ASP A 418 15.61 7.07 4.02
CA ASP A 418 15.24 6.17 5.12
C ASP A 418 14.31 6.78 6.16
N GLN A 419 14.07 8.09 6.06
CA GLN A 419 13.21 8.84 6.95
C GLN A 419 11.96 9.31 6.21
N GLY A 420 10.83 8.70 6.51
CA GLY A 420 9.57 9.08 5.90
C GLY A 420 8.40 8.17 6.28
N THR A 421 7.21 8.77 6.30
CA THR A 421 5.96 8.04 6.22
C THR A 421 5.04 8.77 5.26
N ALA A 422 4.23 8.05 4.50
CA ALA A 422 3.18 8.61 3.64
C ALA A 422 1.96 7.67 3.62
N PRO A 423 0.76 8.17 3.29
CA PRO A 423 -0.38 7.29 3.05
C PRO A 423 -0.05 6.29 1.94
N LEU A 424 -0.46 5.02 2.09
CA LEU A 424 -0.19 3.99 1.08
C LEU A 424 -0.70 4.39 -0.31
N LEU A 425 -1.86 5.04 -0.36
CA LEU A 425 -2.46 5.58 -1.59
C LEU A 425 -1.46 6.44 -2.38
N GLN A 426 -0.78 7.36 -1.69
CA GLN A 426 0.22 8.25 -2.28
C GLN A 426 1.49 7.48 -2.68
N THR A 427 1.97 6.57 -1.81
CA THR A 427 3.18 5.79 -2.07
C THR A 427 3.02 4.88 -3.29
N ALA A 428 1.88 4.22 -3.43
CA ALA A 428 1.57 3.37 -4.58
C ALA A 428 1.47 4.18 -5.88
N GLU A 429 0.80 5.34 -5.82
CA GLU A 429 0.65 6.25 -6.95
C GLU A 429 2.01 6.78 -7.46
N VAL A 430 2.84 7.32 -6.56
CA VAL A 430 4.18 7.84 -6.91
C VAL A 430 5.08 6.73 -7.44
N SER A 431 4.95 5.52 -6.90
CA SER A 431 5.74 4.37 -7.37
C SER A 431 5.28 3.86 -8.74
N GLY A 432 4.05 4.16 -9.16
CA GLY A 432 3.44 3.54 -10.35
C GLY A 432 2.99 2.10 -10.13
N ALA A 433 2.66 1.72 -8.88
CA ALA A 433 2.16 0.40 -8.57
C ALA A 433 0.69 0.27 -8.99
N ALA A 434 0.31 -0.91 -9.50
CA ALA A 434 -1.09 -1.25 -9.80
C ALA A 434 -1.85 -1.68 -8.53
N ALA A 435 -1.14 -2.33 -7.62
CA ALA A 435 -1.65 -2.73 -6.31
C ALA A 435 -0.54 -2.62 -5.26
N ALA A 436 -0.92 -2.48 -3.98
CA ALA A 436 0.04 -2.46 -2.88
C ALA A 436 -0.60 -2.81 -1.54
N ILE A 437 0.20 -3.28 -0.58
CA ILE A 437 -0.18 -3.41 0.84
C ILE A 437 0.90 -2.77 1.72
N ASN A 438 0.52 -2.17 2.84
CA ASN A 438 1.51 -1.77 3.86
C ASN A 438 2.29 -2.99 4.36
N ALA A 439 3.51 -2.79 4.86
CA ALA A 439 4.38 -3.91 5.16
C ALA A 439 5.11 -3.82 6.51
N GLY A 440 6.41 -3.55 6.52
CA GLY A 440 7.26 -3.67 7.70
C GLY A 440 7.01 -2.59 8.74
N PHE A 441 7.31 -2.92 9.99
CA PHE A 441 7.24 -2.00 11.13
C PHE A 441 8.18 -0.81 10.98
N PHE A 442 7.82 0.29 11.64
CA PHE A 442 8.61 1.52 11.66
C PHE A 442 8.32 2.29 12.94
N ASN A 443 9.22 3.18 13.32
CA ASN A 443 8.99 4.10 14.43
C ASN A 443 8.23 5.33 13.89
N ARG A 444 7.00 5.56 14.38
CA ARG A 444 6.15 6.67 13.96
C ARG A 444 6.68 8.07 14.30
N ILE A 445 7.55 8.19 15.31
CA ILE A 445 8.11 9.47 15.78
C ILE A 445 9.25 9.89 14.87
N ASN A 446 10.30 9.06 14.78
CA ASN A 446 11.47 9.39 13.96
C ASN A 446 11.29 9.01 12.48
N ARG A 447 10.25 8.24 12.15
CA ARG A 447 9.89 7.79 10.79
C ARG A 447 10.93 6.90 10.12
N LEU A 448 11.61 6.06 10.89
CA LEU A 448 12.62 5.11 10.42
C LEU A 448 12.09 3.67 10.45
N ALA A 449 12.55 2.84 9.52
CA ALA A 449 12.22 1.41 9.48
C ALA A 449 12.72 0.64 10.72
N LEU A 450 11.97 -0.40 11.09
CA LEU A 450 12.30 -1.34 12.17
C LEU A 450 12.23 -2.78 11.67
N GLY A 451 13.19 -3.16 10.83
CA GLY A 451 13.35 -4.51 10.30
C GLY A 451 13.85 -4.53 8.87
N ALA A 452 13.98 -5.74 8.33
CA ALA A 452 14.60 -5.98 7.04
C ALA A 452 13.91 -5.21 5.90
N ILE A 453 14.69 -4.47 5.11
CA ILE A 453 14.32 -3.95 3.81
C ILE A 453 15.51 -4.17 2.89
N ARG A 454 15.41 -5.15 2.00
CA ARG A 454 16.37 -5.38 0.91
C ARG A 454 15.71 -5.11 -0.42
N ARG A 455 16.32 -4.28 -1.24
CA ARG A 455 15.84 -3.97 -2.59
C ARG A 455 17.01 -3.94 -3.56
N ASP A 456 16.87 -4.66 -4.68
CA ASP A 456 17.89 -4.73 -5.72
C ASP A 456 19.27 -5.15 -5.14
N ASN A 457 19.25 -6.16 -4.27
CA ASN A 457 20.38 -6.68 -3.48
C ASN A 457 20.97 -5.74 -2.41
N LYS A 458 20.49 -4.50 -2.29
CA LYS A 458 20.95 -3.53 -1.30
C LYS A 458 20.11 -3.59 -0.02
N TRP A 459 20.77 -3.58 1.12
CA TRP A 459 20.14 -3.54 2.43
C TRP A 459 19.87 -2.09 2.83
N LEU A 460 18.64 -1.64 2.62
CA LEU A 460 18.19 -0.33 3.09
C LEU A 460 17.98 -0.34 4.60
N SER A 461 17.55 -1.48 5.16
CA SER A 461 17.54 -1.70 6.61
C SER A 461 17.74 -3.18 6.94
N GLY A 462 18.53 -3.48 7.97
CA GLY A 462 18.83 -4.85 8.39
C GLY A 462 17.69 -5.50 9.21
N PRO A 463 17.63 -6.85 9.24
CA PRO A 463 16.69 -7.57 10.11
C PRO A 463 16.98 -7.28 11.59
N ILE A 464 15.94 -7.45 12.42
CA ILE A 464 16.02 -7.28 13.87
C ILE A 464 15.34 -8.47 14.54
N LEU A 465 15.78 -8.81 15.76
CA LEU A 465 15.05 -9.70 16.68
C LEU A 465 14.71 -11.10 16.12
N ASN A 466 15.45 -11.56 15.10
CA ASN A 466 15.14 -12.79 14.37
C ASN A 466 13.67 -12.86 13.89
N ARG A 467 13.10 -11.71 13.51
CA ARG A 467 11.71 -11.63 13.06
C ARG A 467 11.50 -12.28 11.71
N GLY A 468 10.27 -12.70 11.48
CA GLY A 468 9.79 -13.16 10.19
C GLY A 468 10.01 -12.13 9.08
N ALA A 469 10.45 -12.61 7.93
CA ALA A 469 10.62 -11.86 6.71
C ALA A 469 10.14 -12.68 5.51
N ILE A 470 9.71 -11.98 4.46
CA ILE A 470 9.48 -12.56 3.14
C ILE A 470 10.61 -12.16 2.21
N ALA A 471 11.12 -13.11 1.43
CA ALA A 471 12.14 -12.90 0.42
C ALA A 471 11.64 -13.39 -0.95
N TRP A 472 12.02 -12.69 -2.03
CA TRP A 472 11.57 -13.04 -3.38
C TRP A 472 12.47 -12.55 -4.51
N ASN A 473 12.22 -13.07 -5.70
CA ASN A 473 12.87 -12.66 -6.94
C ASN A 473 11.90 -12.59 -8.12
N ASP A 474 12.42 -12.15 -9.27
CA ASP A 474 11.65 -11.95 -10.50
C ASP A 474 11.32 -13.24 -11.26
N ARG A 475 11.77 -14.41 -10.78
CA ARG A 475 11.40 -15.73 -11.31
C ARG A 475 10.14 -16.28 -10.64
N GLY A 476 9.58 -15.55 -9.67
CA GLY A 476 8.43 -15.97 -8.90
C GLY A 476 8.75 -16.97 -7.79
N GLU A 477 10.01 -17.02 -7.35
CA GLU A 477 10.43 -17.77 -6.15
C GLU A 477 10.24 -16.90 -4.90
N PHE A 478 9.77 -17.51 -3.81
CA PHE A 478 9.52 -16.87 -2.52
C PHE A 478 9.94 -17.79 -1.37
N ALA A 479 10.33 -17.17 -0.26
CA ALA A 479 10.54 -17.83 1.03
C ALA A 479 10.00 -16.96 2.17
N ILE A 480 9.41 -17.58 3.19
CA ILE A 480 9.04 -16.91 4.44
C ILE A 480 9.69 -17.65 5.61
N ASP A 481 10.53 -16.94 6.36
CA ASP A 481 11.19 -17.48 7.55
C ASP A 481 11.62 -16.38 8.51
N ARG A 482 12.08 -16.79 9.70
CA ARG A 482 12.75 -15.92 10.66
C ARG A 482 14.14 -15.59 10.14
N LEU A 483 14.47 -14.30 10.08
CA LEU A 483 15.66 -13.82 9.39
C LEU A 483 16.61 -13.12 10.34
N THR A 484 17.88 -13.53 10.28
CA THR A 484 19.02 -12.82 10.87
C THR A 484 20.04 -12.48 9.79
N LEU A 485 20.69 -11.31 9.93
CA LEU A 485 21.83 -10.92 9.12
C LEU A 485 23.07 -11.01 10.01
N GLN A 486 23.94 -11.96 9.72
CA GLN A 486 25.21 -12.10 10.41
C GLN A 486 26.26 -11.28 9.66
N GLU A 487 26.68 -10.19 10.27
CA GLU A 487 27.79 -9.36 9.77
C GLU A 487 28.94 -9.38 10.77
N THR A 488 30.16 -9.50 10.27
CA THR A 488 31.38 -9.52 11.09
C THR A 488 32.44 -8.63 10.45
N VAL A 489 32.96 -7.70 11.23
CA VAL A 489 34.14 -6.90 10.88
C VAL A 489 35.37 -7.64 11.40
N ILE A 490 36.33 -7.87 10.52
CA ILE A 490 37.57 -8.58 10.81
C ILE A 490 38.72 -7.59 10.69
N THR A 491 39.46 -7.44 11.78
CA THR A 491 40.65 -6.59 11.86
C THR A 491 41.90 -7.40 11.48
N PRO A 492 43.08 -6.76 11.26
CA PRO A 492 44.32 -7.48 10.97
C PRO A 492 44.77 -8.42 12.09
N ALA A 493 44.23 -8.25 13.31
CA ALA A 493 44.43 -9.18 14.42
C ALA A 493 43.65 -10.50 14.26
N ASN A 494 42.91 -10.69 13.15
CA ASN A 494 42.02 -11.82 12.88
C ASN A 494 40.95 -12.05 13.96
N GLN A 495 40.61 -11.02 14.74
CA GLN A 495 39.51 -11.07 15.69
C GLN A 495 38.19 -10.76 14.97
N PRO A 496 37.20 -11.68 14.96
CA PRO A 496 35.88 -11.41 14.42
C PRO A 496 35.09 -10.53 15.40
N LEU A 497 34.66 -9.36 14.95
CA LEU A 497 33.83 -8.43 15.70
C LEU A 497 32.41 -8.41 15.09
N PRO A 498 31.39 -8.95 15.78
CA PRO A 498 30.04 -9.00 15.24
C PRO A 498 29.43 -7.60 15.14
N VAL A 499 28.84 -7.32 13.98
CA VAL A 499 27.99 -6.15 13.77
C VAL A 499 26.60 -6.52 14.25
N SER A 500 26.04 -5.73 15.17
CA SER A 500 24.73 -6.00 15.73
C SER A 500 23.62 -5.72 14.73
N HIS A 501 23.70 -4.60 14.00
CA HIS A 501 22.68 -4.20 13.02
C HIS A 501 23.27 -3.35 11.89
N LEU A 502 22.69 -3.51 10.70
CA LEU A 502 22.96 -2.72 9.49
C LEU A 502 21.82 -1.74 9.23
N ASN A 503 22.12 -0.46 8.99
CA ASN A 503 21.17 0.58 8.56
C ASN A 503 19.86 0.54 9.37
N SER A 504 19.98 0.43 10.70
CA SER A 504 18.83 0.18 11.56
C SER A 504 18.67 1.30 12.58
N ALA A 505 17.41 1.69 12.77
CA ALA A 505 16.99 2.52 13.88
C ALA A 505 16.75 1.72 15.17
N TYR A 506 16.84 0.40 15.12
CA TYR A 506 16.80 -0.46 16.30
C TYR A 506 18.17 -0.43 16.99
N VAL A 507 18.26 0.35 18.06
CA VAL A 507 19.50 0.58 18.79
C VAL A 507 19.69 -0.50 19.85
N GLN A 508 20.84 -1.18 19.80
CA GLN A 508 21.31 -2.14 20.79
C GLN A 508 22.79 -1.90 21.09
N SER A 509 23.27 -2.53 22.16
CA SER A 509 24.70 -2.62 22.45
C SER A 509 25.48 -3.29 21.29
N GLY A 510 26.77 -3.00 21.17
CA GLY A 510 27.66 -3.53 20.14
C GLY A 510 27.89 -2.57 18.96
N ILE A 511 28.22 -3.12 17.79
CA ILE A 511 28.62 -2.34 16.61
C ILE A 511 27.41 -2.16 15.67
N GLY A 512 26.91 -0.94 15.51
CA GLY A 512 25.98 -0.59 14.43
C GLY A 512 26.73 -0.19 13.17
N ARG A 513 26.32 -0.65 11.99
CA ARG A 513 26.93 -0.28 10.70
C ARG A 513 25.96 0.54 9.86
N TYR A 514 26.43 1.66 9.31
CA TYR A 514 25.64 2.55 8.45
C TYR A 514 26.40 2.85 7.15
N ASN A 515 25.84 2.47 6.00
CA ASN A 515 26.46 2.69 4.69
C ASN A 515 25.67 3.75 3.88
N SER A 516 26.06 3.99 2.62
CA SER A 516 25.40 4.99 1.76
C SER A 516 23.92 4.72 1.48
N ASP A 517 23.44 3.48 1.69
CA ASP A 517 22.02 3.15 1.55
C ASP A 517 21.20 3.71 2.72
N TRP A 518 21.83 4.05 3.86
CA TRP A 518 21.18 4.78 4.97
C TRP A 518 20.91 6.25 4.64
N GLY A 519 21.83 6.85 3.88
CA GLY A 519 21.86 8.27 3.60
C GLY A 519 23.30 8.78 3.44
N THR A 520 23.43 10.10 3.31
CA THR A 520 24.75 10.76 3.18
C THR A 520 25.40 11.07 4.51
N THR A 521 24.65 11.03 5.62
CA THR A 521 25.15 11.30 6.97
C THR A 521 24.56 10.32 7.98
N TYR A 522 25.30 10.12 9.07
CA TYR A 522 24.88 9.42 10.27
C TYR A 522 24.83 10.41 11.44
N THR A 523 23.75 10.36 12.21
CA THR A 523 23.63 11.08 13.49
C THR A 523 23.49 10.04 14.60
N PRO A 524 24.30 10.09 15.67
CA PRO A 524 24.26 9.13 16.76
C PRO A 524 22.85 8.91 17.31
N LEU A 525 22.45 7.65 17.41
CA LEU A 525 21.13 7.25 17.94
C LEU A 525 21.17 6.97 19.46
N SER A 526 22.36 6.91 20.05
CA SER A 526 22.57 6.83 21.49
C SER A 526 23.65 7.79 21.95
N GLY A 527 23.66 8.11 23.24
CA GLY A 527 24.74 8.90 23.83
C GLY A 527 26.01 8.08 23.98
N ASN A 528 27.16 8.75 23.93
CA ASN A 528 28.49 8.15 24.15
C ASN A 528 28.88 7.06 23.13
N GLU A 529 28.37 7.16 21.90
CA GLU A 529 28.89 6.35 20.80
C GLU A 529 30.33 6.75 20.46
N ILE A 530 31.15 5.79 20.03
CA ILE A 530 32.36 6.11 19.25
C ILE A 530 32.01 5.86 17.78
N VAL A 531 32.22 6.89 16.96
CA VAL A 531 31.96 6.86 15.52
C VAL A 531 33.28 6.60 14.80
N VAL A 532 33.35 5.49 14.09
CA VAL A 532 34.49 5.11 13.23
C VAL A 532 34.07 5.28 11.78
N THR A 533 34.79 6.10 11.02
CA THR A 533 34.56 6.30 9.59
C THR A 533 35.49 5.39 8.80
N VAL A 534 34.92 4.60 7.88
CA VAL A 534 35.65 3.66 7.03
C VAL A 534 35.42 4.04 5.57
N ALA A 535 36.48 4.14 4.78
CA ALA A 535 36.41 4.37 3.34
C ALA A 535 37.41 3.47 2.60
N GLY A 536 36.95 2.79 1.54
CA GLY A 536 37.80 1.85 0.80
C GLY A 536 38.42 0.79 1.69
N ASP A 537 37.62 0.21 2.59
CA ASP A 537 38.01 -0.81 3.57
C ASP A 537 39.08 -0.38 4.59
N ARG A 538 39.36 0.93 4.71
CA ARG A 538 40.31 1.47 5.70
C ARG A 538 39.64 2.45 6.64
N VAL A 539 39.99 2.38 7.92
CA VAL A 539 39.57 3.39 8.90
C VAL A 539 40.20 4.73 8.54
N VAL A 540 39.38 5.76 8.35
CA VAL A 540 39.79 7.14 8.05
C VAL A 540 39.85 7.96 9.32
N SER A 541 38.86 7.82 10.20
CA SER A 541 38.78 8.57 11.44
C SER A 541 38.02 7.81 12.51
N GLN A 542 38.28 8.18 13.76
CA GLN A 542 37.56 7.73 14.94
C GLN A 542 37.34 8.94 15.85
N SER A 543 36.10 9.14 16.29
CA SER A 543 35.75 10.30 17.12
C SER A 543 34.58 9.98 18.07
N PRO A 544 34.49 10.63 19.23
CA PRO A 544 33.28 10.58 20.06
C PRO A 544 32.07 11.09 19.27
N GLY A 545 30.96 10.36 19.31
CA GLY A 545 29.69 10.75 18.69
C GLY A 545 29.00 11.91 19.40
N GLY A 546 29.28 12.08 20.70
CA GLY A 546 28.65 13.10 21.53
C GLY A 546 27.25 12.69 22.02
N ALA A 547 26.37 13.67 22.17
CA ALA A 547 24.98 13.44 22.56
C ALA A 547 24.18 12.85 21.38
N ALA A 548 23.19 12.02 21.71
CA ALA A 548 22.29 11.46 20.70
C ALA A 548 21.55 12.56 19.94
N GLY A 549 21.50 12.44 18.62
CA GLY A 549 20.75 13.38 17.76
C GLY A 549 21.41 14.72 17.49
N THR A 550 22.65 14.98 17.94
CA THR A 550 23.27 16.31 17.83
C THR A 550 24.31 16.41 16.71
N THR A 551 25.32 15.55 16.74
CA THR A 551 26.49 15.66 15.84
C THR A 551 26.27 14.82 14.60
N THR A 552 26.52 15.39 13.42
CA THR A 552 26.38 14.66 12.15
C THR A 552 27.74 14.24 11.62
N PHE A 553 27.82 13.01 11.11
CA PHE A 553 29.03 12.42 10.55
C PHE A 553 28.76 12.04 9.09
N PRO A 554 29.60 12.43 8.12
CA PRO A 554 29.42 12.06 6.73
C PRO A 554 29.65 10.56 6.54
N ILE A 555 28.77 9.92 5.76
CA ILE A 555 28.96 8.53 5.34
C ILE A 555 29.71 8.54 4.00
N PRO A 556 30.93 7.95 3.90
CA PRO A 556 31.66 7.91 2.64
C PRO A 556 30.93 7.10 1.56
N ALA A 557 30.92 7.58 0.32
CA ALA A 557 30.22 6.92 -0.78
C ALA A 557 30.74 5.51 -1.10
N ASN A 558 32.03 5.25 -0.86
CA ASN A 558 32.69 3.94 -1.00
C ASN A 558 33.05 3.34 0.37
N GLY A 559 32.20 3.58 1.38
CA GLY A 559 32.51 3.23 2.76
C GLY A 559 31.28 3.14 3.66
N TYR A 560 31.53 3.23 4.96
CA TYR A 560 30.50 3.11 5.99
C TYR A 560 30.98 3.71 7.31
N ILE A 561 30.03 3.92 8.22
CA ILE A 561 30.24 4.26 9.62
C ILE A 561 30.06 2.99 10.46
N LEU A 562 30.94 2.81 11.45
CA LEU A 562 30.71 1.92 12.58
C LEU A 562 30.42 2.77 13.83
N ALA A 563 29.25 2.59 14.42
CA ALA A 563 28.86 3.19 15.69
C ALA A 563 29.07 2.15 16.81
N LEU A 564 30.10 2.35 17.63
CA LEU A 564 30.42 1.49 18.77
C LEU A 564 29.59 1.92 19.98
N ARG A 565 28.84 0.99 20.57
CA ARG A 565 27.89 1.25 21.67
C ARG A 565 28.14 0.36 22.87
N SER A 566 28.11 0.96 24.05
CA SER A 566 28.32 0.33 25.39
C SER A 566 29.72 -0.25 25.61
N ASP A 567 30.17 -1.18 24.77
CA ASP A 567 31.53 -1.71 24.82
C ASP A 567 32.46 -0.87 23.94
N LEU A 568 33.17 0.05 24.58
CA LEU A 568 34.15 0.92 23.93
C LEU A 568 35.57 0.35 24.02
N SER A 569 35.78 -0.81 24.67
CA SER A 569 37.11 -1.42 24.82
C SER A 569 37.69 -1.90 23.50
N ILE A 570 36.83 -2.14 22.50
CA ILE A 570 37.21 -2.50 21.13
C ILE A 570 37.65 -1.30 20.28
N ALA A 571 37.44 -0.05 20.75
CA ALA A 571 37.79 1.16 20.00
C ALA A 571 39.26 1.23 19.55
N PRO A 572 40.26 0.83 20.35
CA PRO A 572 41.67 0.80 19.93
C PRO A 572 41.97 -0.12 18.74
N GLN A 573 41.07 -1.03 18.38
CA GLN A 573 41.21 -1.88 17.18
C GLN A 573 40.85 -1.14 15.87
N PHE A 574 40.31 0.09 15.98
CA PHE A 574 39.84 0.90 14.86
C PHE A 574 40.62 2.22 14.75
N THR A 575 41.95 2.16 14.80
CA THR A 575 42.78 3.35 14.59
C THR A 575 42.86 3.71 13.09
N PRO A 576 42.99 5.00 12.75
CA PRO A 576 43.17 5.42 11.36
C PRO A 576 44.28 4.64 10.64
N GLY A 577 43.98 4.19 9.42
CA GLY A 577 44.85 3.34 8.60
C GLY A 577 44.58 1.83 8.73
N THR A 578 43.83 1.39 9.74
CA THR A 578 43.49 -0.04 9.91
C THR A 578 42.67 -0.55 8.74
N LEU A 579 43.10 -1.67 8.13
CA LEU A 579 42.35 -2.38 7.09
C LEU A 579 41.28 -3.28 7.73
N LEU A 580 40.05 -3.20 7.24
CA LEU A 580 38.92 -3.98 7.73
C LEU A 580 38.41 -4.89 6.61
N ARG A 581 38.07 -6.13 6.95
CA ARG A 581 37.36 -7.05 6.05
C ARG A 581 35.96 -7.28 6.60
N LEU A 582 34.94 -7.15 5.74
CA LEU A 582 33.56 -7.40 6.11
C LEU A 582 33.11 -8.76 5.58
N GLU A 583 32.56 -9.60 6.45
CA GLU A 583 31.85 -10.82 6.07
C GLU A 583 30.36 -10.64 6.39
N THR A 584 29.50 -10.94 5.42
CA THR A 584 28.04 -10.75 5.53
C THR A 584 27.33 -11.99 5.01
N ASN A 585 26.43 -12.55 5.83
CA ASN A 585 25.62 -13.70 5.45
C ASN A 585 24.22 -13.62 6.07
N THR A 586 23.20 -14.13 5.38
CA THR A 586 21.86 -14.31 5.97
C THR A 586 21.74 -15.66 6.66
N ILE A 587 20.87 -15.73 7.66
CA ILE A 587 20.42 -16.98 8.27
C ILE A 587 18.89 -16.95 8.22
N PRO A 588 18.23 -17.87 7.50
CA PRO A 588 18.81 -18.96 6.69
C PRO A 588 19.63 -18.48 5.49
N ALA A 589 20.68 -19.22 5.10
CA ALA A 589 21.60 -18.83 4.03
C ALA A 589 20.93 -18.70 2.64
N ASP A 590 19.80 -19.38 2.41
CA ASP A 590 19.04 -19.26 1.17
C ASP A 590 18.55 -17.83 0.93
N PHE A 591 18.36 -17.02 1.97
CA PHE A 591 17.92 -15.63 1.84
C PHE A 591 18.91 -14.76 1.04
N ASN A 592 20.19 -15.15 0.96
CA ASN A 592 21.21 -14.40 0.22
C ASN A 592 20.88 -14.27 -1.26
N ARG A 593 20.24 -15.28 -1.88
CA ARG A 593 19.96 -15.31 -3.32
C ARG A 593 18.82 -14.38 -3.73
N PHE A 594 18.04 -13.88 -2.77
CA PHE A 594 16.89 -13.05 -3.05
C PHE A 594 17.26 -11.56 -3.07
N PRO A 595 17.02 -10.85 -4.20
CA PRO A 595 17.30 -9.42 -4.30
C PRO A 595 16.30 -8.56 -3.54
N TYR A 596 15.13 -9.10 -3.20
CA TYR A 596 14.06 -8.41 -2.49
C TYR A 596 13.74 -9.15 -1.19
N ILE A 597 13.79 -8.42 -0.07
CA ILE A 597 13.44 -8.95 1.26
C ILE A 597 12.68 -7.86 2.00
N LEU A 598 11.63 -8.25 2.71
CA LEU A 598 10.89 -7.35 3.58
C LEU A 598 10.55 -8.04 4.90
N GLY A 599 10.92 -7.40 6.00
CA GLY A 599 10.63 -7.83 7.35
C GLY A 599 9.20 -7.49 7.75
N GLY A 600 8.59 -8.38 8.51
CA GLY A 600 7.32 -8.18 9.17
C GLY A 600 7.37 -8.88 10.52
N GLY A 601 6.54 -9.90 10.68
CA GLY A 601 6.52 -10.79 11.83
C GLY A 601 5.27 -10.59 12.69
N PRO A 602 4.86 -11.61 13.45
CA PRO A 602 5.50 -12.92 13.52
C PRO A 602 5.27 -13.81 12.28
N VAL A 603 6.09 -14.85 12.11
CA VAL A 603 5.78 -15.95 11.18
C VAL A 603 4.55 -16.69 11.70
N LEU A 604 3.56 -16.89 10.83
CA LEU A 604 2.25 -17.42 11.21
C LEU A 604 2.08 -18.88 10.81
N VAL A 605 2.40 -19.19 9.56
CA VAL A 605 2.20 -20.51 8.94
C VAL A 605 3.49 -20.91 8.22
N GLN A 606 3.90 -22.17 8.39
CA GLN A 606 4.94 -22.82 7.59
C GLN A 606 4.53 -24.27 7.34
N ASN A 607 4.81 -24.78 6.13
CA ASN A 607 4.43 -26.13 5.72
C ASN A 607 2.93 -26.45 5.99
N SER A 608 2.05 -25.48 5.70
CA SER A 608 0.60 -25.54 5.95
C SER A 608 0.18 -25.73 7.42
N ARG A 609 1.09 -25.50 8.37
CA ARG A 609 0.84 -25.59 9.82
C ARG A 609 1.06 -24.24 10.48
N VAL A 610 0.25 -23.92 11.47
CA VAL A 610 0.48 -22.75 12.32
C VAL A 610 1.75 -22.97 13.14
N VAL A 611 2.70 -22.03 13.05
CA VAL A 611 4.02 -22.05 13.71
C VAL A 611 4.28 -20.78 14.53
N LEU A 612 3.19 -20.11 14.92
CA LEU A 612 3.20 -18.85 15.66
C LEU A 612 4.00 -18.98 16.96
N ASP A 613 5.15 -18.31 16.99
CA ASP A 613 5.95 -18.07 18.21
C ASP A 613 6.39 -16.61 18.25
N ALA A 614 5.40 -15.74 18.54
CA ALA A 614 5.63 -14.30 18.54
C ALA A 614 6.61 -13.87 19.64
N LYS A 615 6.71 -14.61 20.75
CA LYS A 615 7.63 -14.29 21.83
C LYS A 615 9.08 -14.52 21.40
N ALA A 616 9.36 -15.60 20.68
CA ALA A 616 10.68 -15.85 20.09
C ALA A 616 11.10 -14.79 19.06
N GLU A 617 10.14 -14.10 18.45
CA GLU A 617 10.36 -12.99 17.50
C GLU A 617 10.31 -11.60 18.17
N GLY A 618 10.39 -11.57 19.50
CA GLY A 618 10.51 -10.35 20.30
C GLY A 618 9.23 -9.54 20.43
N PHE A 619 8.04 -10.13 20.22
CA PHE A 619 6.77 -9.45 20.49
C PHE A 619 6.39 -9.57 21.97
N SER A 620 5.91 -8.47 22.56
CA SER A 620 5.44 -8.46 23.96
C SER A 620 4.12 -9.21 24.11
N ASP A 621 3.91 -9.79 25.30
CA ASP A 621 2.67 -10.49 25.65
C ASP A 621 1.39 -9.66 25.41
N ALA A 622 1.49 -8.34 25.59
CA ALA A 622 0.40 -7.41 25.33
C ALA A 622 0.09 -7.32 23.82
N TYR A 623 1.13 -7.22 22.98
CA TYR A 623 0.99 -7.14 21.53
C TYR A 623 0.46 -8.46 20.94
N VAL A 624 0.90 -9.60 21.48
CA VAL A 624 0.44 -10.93 21.06
C VAL A 624 -1.06 -11.12 21.28
N ARG A 625 -1.58 -10.63 22.42
CA ARG A 625 -3.02 -10.72 22.75
C ARG A 625 -3.87 -9.62 22.09
N GLN A 626 -3.24 -8.63 21.47
CA GLN A 626 -3.96 -7.51 20.88
C GLN A 626 -4.85 -7.98 19.72
N THR A 627 -6.12 -7.60 19.78
CA THR A 627 -7.03 -7.68 18.63
C THR A 627 -6.95 -6.39 17.84
N ALA A 628 -6.67 -6.47 16.55
CA ALA A 628 -6.60 -5.32 15.66
C ALA A 628 -6.96 -5.76 14.24
N ILE A 629 -7.24 -4.81 13.35
CA ILE A 629 -7.17 -5.08 11.91
C ILE A 629 -5.72 -5.42 11.54
N ARG A 630 -5.52 -6.37 10.63
CA ARG A 630 -4.20 -6.95 10.34
C ARG A 630 -3.92 -6.95 8.85
N SER A 631 -2.66 -6.78 8.51
CA SER A 631 -2.12 -7.04 7.18
C SER A 631 -1.26 -8.30 7.24
N ALA A 632 -1.30 -9.10 6.18
CA ALA A 632 -0.49 -10.30 6.08
C ALA A 632 -0.12 -10.59 4.64
N ILE A 633 0.93 -11.37 4.47
CA ILE A 633 1.32 -11.94 3.19
C ILE A 633 1.55 -13.43 3.36
N GLY A 634 1.21 -14.21 2.33
CA GLY A 634 1.48 -15.63 2.32
C GLY A 634 1.62 -16.17 0.91
N ARG A 635 1.88 -17.46 0.81
CA ARG A 635 1.94 -18.19 -0.45
C ARG A 635 1.01 -19.40 -0.36
N ASN A 636 0.26 -19.69 -1.41
CA ASN A 636 -0.54 -20.93 -1.49
C ASN A 636 0.24 -22.07 -2.17
N ALA A 637 -0.33 -23.28 -2.19
CA ALA A 637 0.34 -24.45 -2.79
C ALA A 637 0.63 -24.30 -4.30
N ALA A 638 -0.17 -23.49 -5.02
CA ALA A 638 0.07 -23.15 -6.42
C ALA A 638 1.21 -22.13 -6.60
N GLY A 639 1.74 -21.58 -5.50
CA GLY A 639 2.76 -20.57 -5.50
C GLY A 639 2.31 -19.18 -5.94
N ASN A 640 1.01 -18.89 -5.80
CA ASN A 640 0.50 -17.53 -5.84
C ASN A 640 0.68 -16.89 -4.47
N LEU A 641 0.92 -15.59 -4.45
CA LEU A 641 0.92 -14.81 -3.22
C LEU A 641 -0.50 -14.47 -2.80
N LEU A 642 -0.72 -14.49 -1.49
CA LEU A 642 -1.91 -13.97 -0.83
C LEU A 642 -1.53 -12.66 -0.15
N ILE A 643 -2.14 -11.55 -0.53
CA ILE A 643 -1.86 -10.21 0.00
C ILE A 643 -3.11 -9.71 0.70
N VAL A 644 -3.11 -9.79 2.04
CA VAL A 644 -4.34 -9.94 2.82
C VAL A 644 -4.52 -8.80 3.83
N ALA A 645 -5.69 -8.18 3.83
CA ALA A 645 -6.17 -7.31 4.89
C ALA A 645 -7.37 -7.98 5.60
N VAL A 646 -7.27 -8.15 6.93
CA VAL A 646 -8.33 -8.69 7.77
C VAL A 646 -8.85 -7.61 8.71
N HIS A 647 -10.15 -7.34 8.64
CA HIS A 647 -10.80 -6.29 9.43
C HIS A 647 -11.46 -6.84 10.69
N ASN A 648 -12.15 -5.94 11.42
CA ASN A 648 -12.96 -6.30 12.57
C ASN A 648 -13.99 -7.37 12.23
N ARG A 649 -14.11 -8.40 13.06
CA ARG A 649 -15.14 -9.43 12.88
C ARG A 649 -16.54 -8.80 12.99
N ALA A 650 -17.53 -9.42 12.38
CA ALA A 650 -18.91 -8.97 12.51
C ALA A 650 -19.31 -8.86 13.99
N GLY A 651 -19.57 -7.63 14.44
CA GLY A 651 -19.98 -7.33 15.81
C GLY A 651 -18.87 -7.37 16.85
N GLY A 652 -17.58 -7.37 16.46
CA GLY A 652 -16.46 -7.44 17.40
C GLY A 652 -15.15 -6.87 16.88
N ALA A 653 -14.06 -7.10 17.60
CA ALA A 653 -12.73 -6.63 17.23
C ALA A 653 -12.08 -7.49 16.13
N GLY A 654 -11.01 -6.99 15.53
CA GLY A 654 -10.19 -7.73 14.55
C GLY A 654 -9.46 -8.93 15.14
N PRO A 655 -8.73 -9.69 14.32
CA PRO A 655 -8.05 -10.89 14.80
C PRO A 655 -6.85 -10.57 15.68
N ASN A 656 -6.58 -11.43 16.66
CA ASN A 656 -5.24 -11.56 17.25
C ASN A 656 -4.33 -12.41 16.32
N PHE A 657 -3.07 -12.63 16.69
CA PHE A 657 -2.15 -13.40 15.83
C PHE A 657 -2.55 -14.86 15.62
N ALA A 658 -3.11 -15.52 16.63
CA ALA A 658 -3.54 -16.91 16.51
C ALA A 658 -4.72 -17.05 15.54
N GLU A 659 -5.70 -16.15 15.64
CA GLU A 659 -6.83 -16.08 14.72
C GLU A 659 -6.36 -15.73 13.30
N LEU A 660 -5.44 -14.79 13.14
CA LEU A 660 -4.87 -14.45 11.83
C LEU A 660 -4.16 -15.66 11.19
N ALA A 661 -3.37 -16.42 11.96
CA ALA A 661 -2.70 -17.62 11.48
C ALA A 661 -3.71 -18.69 11.02
N GLN A 662 -4.79 -18.88 11.78
CA GLN A 662 -5.87 -19.81 11.42
C GLN A 662 -6.63 -19.36 10.16
N ILE A 663 -6.93 -18.06 10.03
CA ILE A 663 -7.58 -17.50 8.83
C ILE A 663 -6.72 -17.75 7.60
N LEU A 664 -5.42 -17.46 7.65
CA LEU A 664 -4.51 -17.66 6.52
C LEU A 664 -4.31 -19.15 6.19
N GLN A 665 -4.25 -20.01 7.21
CA GLN A 665 -4.24 -21.46 7.00
C GLN A 665 -5.52 -21.94 6.29
N GLN A 666 -6.70 -21.49 6.71
CA GLN A 666 -7.98 -21.81 6.06
C GLN A 666 -8.07 -21.26 4.63
N MET A 667 -7.41 -20.13 4.34
CA MET A 667 -7.25 -19.59 2.99
C MET A 667 -6.31 -20.43 2.09
N GLY A 668 -5.67 -21.47 2.64
CA GLY A 668 -4.77 -22.34 1.90
C GLY A 668 -3.32 -21.85 1.84
N ALA A 669 -2.92 -20.95 2.75
CA ALA A 669 -1.53 -20.55 2.87
C ALA A 669 -0.67 -21.75 3.29
N VAL A 670 0.39 -22.03 2.53
CA VAL A 670 1.44 -22.98 2.91
C VAL A 670 2.50 -22.30 3.78
N GLU A 671 2.71 -21.01 3.54
CA GLU A 671 3.58 -20.13 4.31
C GLU A 671 2.86 -18.79 4.49
N ALA A 672 2.98 -18.17 5.67
CA ALA A 672 2.38 -16.87 5.94
C ALA A 672 3.14 -16.07 6.99
N LEU A 673 3.15 -14.75 6.80
CA LEU A 673 3.83 -13.75 7.60
C LEU A 673 2.85 -12.62 7.96
N ASN A 674 2.82 -12.22 9.22
CA ASN A 674 2.14 -10.99 9.63
C ASN A 674 2.92 -9.75 9.15
N LEU A 675 2.20 -8.71 8.74
CA LEU A 675 2.74 -7.39 8.44
C LEU A 675 2.23 -6.37 9.48
N ASP A 676 2.69 -5.12 9.40
CA ASP A 676 2.24 -4.07 10.32
C ASP A 676 0.70 -3.90 10.28
N GLY A 677 0.12 -3.77 11.46
CA GLY A 677 -1.32 -3.88 11.69
C GLY A 677 -1.99 -2.55 12.04
N GLY A 678 -3.20 -2.62 12.58
CA GLY A 678 -3.91 -1.46 13.13
C GLY A 678 -4.16 -0.39 12.07
N SER A 679 -3.93 0.88 12.43
CA SER A 679 -4.17 1.99 11.50
C SER A 679 -3.27 1.94 10.24
N SER A 680 -2.14 1.23 10.27
CA SER A 680 -1.28 1.01 9.09
C SER A 680 -1.91 0.10 8.04
N THR A 681 -2.80 -0.83 8.44
CA THR A 681 -3.44 -1.79 7.53
C THR A 681 -4.17 -1.05 6.41
N SER A 682 -3.72 -1.25 5.18
CA SER A 682 -4.31 -0.65 3.99
C SER A 682 -3.95 -1.48 2.75
N LEU A 683 -4.94 -1.78 1.92
CA LEU A 683 -4.80 -2.54 0.67
C LEU A 683 -5.24 -1.65 -0.49
N TYR A 684 -4.30 -1.39 -1.41
CA TYR A 684 -4.46 -0.52 -2.57
C TYR A 684 -4.62 -1.34 -3.85
N LEU A 685 -5.53 -0.91 -4.73
CA LEU A 685 -5.69 -1.41 -6.10
C LEU A 685 -6.22 -0.29 -7.00
N GLY A 686 -5.56 -0.06 -8.15
CA GLY A 686 -6.12 0.76 -9.23
C GLY A 686 -6.43 2.21 -8.87
N GLY A 687 -5.67 2.83 -7.95
CA GLY A 687 -5.91 4.21 -7.52
C GLY A 687 -6.72 4.37 -6.24
N SER A 688 -7.21 3.28 -5.63
CA SER A 688 -8.11 3.32 -4.48
C SER A 688 -7.67 2.35 -3.37
N LEU A 689 -8.09 2.61 -2.14
CA LEU A 689 -8.06 1.60 -1.08
C LEU A 689 -9.30 0.70 -1.19
N LEU A 690 -9.10 -0.62 -1.07
CA LEU A 690 -10.17 -1.63 -1.16
C LEU A 690 -10.82 -1.92 0.19
N ASP A 691 -10.04 -1.87 1.27
CA ASP A 691 -10.40 -2.47 2.55
C ASP A 691 -11.03 -1.47 3.54
N ARG A 692 -10.77 -0.17 3.34
CA ARG A 692 -11.17 0.89 4.27
C ARG A 692 -11.22 2.29 3.64
N PRO A 693 -11.93 3.24 4.27
CA PRO A 693 -11.88 4.65 3.88
C PRO A 693 -10.47 5.24 4.06
N PRO A 694 -9.96 6.04 3.09
CA PRO A 694 -8.62 6.63 3.15
C PRO A 694 -8.34 7.46 4.41
N SER A 695 -9.34 8.18 4.93
CA SER A 695 -9.21 9.01 6.14
C SER A 695 -8.88 8.21 7.41
N THR A 696 -9.09 6.90 7.39
CA THR A 696 -8.82 6.02 8.52
C THR A 696 -7.45 5.33 8.45
N ALA A 697 -6.79 5.36 7.29
CA ALA A 697 -5.49 4.75 7.09
C ALA A 697 -4.39 5.70 7.58
N ALA A 698 -3.48 5.19 8.42
CA ALA A 698 -2.31 5.93 8.86
C ALA A 698 -1.27 6.04 7.73
N ARG A 699 -0.31 6.94 7.95
CA ARG A 699 0.89 7.02 7.12
C ARG A 699 1.81 5.84 7.47
N VAL A 700 2.38 5.20 6.47
CA VAL A 700 3.29 4.05 6.60
C VAL A 700 4.65 4.35 5.99
N HIS A 701 5.69 3.68 6.48
CA HIS A 701 7.05 3.87 5.98
C HIS A 701 7.28 3.17 4.63
N ASN A 702 6.85 1.91 4.55
CA ASN A 702 7.12 1.00 3.45
C ASN A 702 5.92 0.10 3.15
N ALA A 703 5.93 -0.49 1.96
CA ALA A 703 4.88 -1.33 1.44
C ALA A 703 5.44 -2.34 0.42
N ILE A 704 4.62 -3.32 0.06
CA ILE A 704 4.87 -4.23 -1.06
C ILE A 704 4.02 -3.74 -2.23
N GLY A 705 4.66 -3.33 -3.33
CA GLY A 705 4.00 -2.90 -4.55
C GLY A 705 3.99 -3.99 -5.62
N ILE A 706 2.88 -4.13 -6.33
CA ILE A 706 2.70 -4.99 -7.49
C ILE A 706 2.58 -4.11 -8.73
N PHE A 707 3.34 -4.43 -9.75
CA PHE A 707 3.43 -3.71 -11.01
C PHE A 707 2.97 -4.61 -12.13
N ILE A 708 2.16 -4.06 -13.04
CA ILE A 708 1.71 -4.75 -14.25
C ILE A 708 2.28 -3.97 -15.43
N GLN A 709 3.28 -4.57 -16.08
CA GLN A 709 3.89 -4.05 -17.29
C GLN A 709 3.30 -4.77 -18.50
N PRO A 710 2.95 -4.05 -19.58
CA PRO A 710 2.47 -4.65 -20.82
C PRO A 710 3.54 -5.48 -21.53
#